data_AF-A0A9P8WB85-F1
#
_entry.id   AF-A0A9P8WB85-F1
#
_cell.length_a   1.000
_cell.length_b   1.000
_cell.length_c   1.000
_cell.angle_alpha   90.00
_cell.angle_beta   90.00
_cell.angle_gamma   90.00
#
_symmetry.space_group_name_H-M   'P 1'
#
loop_
_entity.id
_entity.type
_entity.pdbx_description
1 polymer ?
#
loop_
_entity_poly.entity_id
_entity_poly.type
_entity_poly.pdbx_seq_one_letter_code
_entity_poly.pdbx_strand_id
1 'polypeptide(L)'
;MHYDRLDETPKGDSPSHIGQAPVPEIEPEKNPYFWSRVWRTPRGWKFSLSLNATTALNILFLNIAVAIWASTKDTTGSDDAALRTIYEGSCSKASRLNTLIHLLINILSSLLLAASNYAMQCLSAPTRDDIEQHHSKGRWLDIGVPSFHNLRVIPRNRTIPWYLLIISSLPLHLLYNSAIFSSLTARSYTVYSVRDIPSGSIFSQNFTSFKEERKGASQYDDYDTLEGLWNLGTADKLEKLSPIDCINEYATAFQTARSNLLLVTDGGSNKTNQGIPMREEYSHYLPDRYDCLVQVYEWMCVTQKPGEYCEKPCRNSIPEIKRNADNWRPFGDRVKYCLSQPEPQTCKLHFSTWIMTVVIVTNAIKVAVMLWLTFRHPPELLLTIGDAIKSFLASPDAHSTNSCLVTAEDVKRSVEGGGKEALDGSWTGPRPWTPVRRRWATAVSRRRWKSSIFLYTALLITSLAFLGRGIAAIVGPKSFSVLWNLGFGAASETALITFSYLRGDPAREMIWVAICANIPQLLFSFLYFQYNALFTGMLAAREWSTFGRKRRGVRVSCNLQGKQRERYFLQLPYRWGLPLLFMSILVHWMLSQSIFIVSVVSIDSYGDDFFSTCGFSPMAIICVILASFVMVSAVVLTGFQRLPTTMPVVGSCSLAIAAACHHDEGIPQPDAAVAEVMWGVTRGPDQEEDRPGHCGFSSDGVEEPEAGAAYA
;
A
#
# COMPACT_ATOMS: atom_id res chain seq x y z
N MET A 1 103.28 2.19 34.48
CA MET A 1 104.19 1.30 33.73
C MET A 1 103.31 0.43 32.85
N HIS A 2 103.50 0.52 31.52
CA HIS A 2 102.97 -0.33 30.44
C HIS A 2 101.44 -0.47 30.24
N TYR A 3 100.86 -0.03 29.11
CA TYR A 3 100.91 -0.55 27.73
C TYR A 3 99.92 -1.70 27.48
N ASP A 4 98.86 -1.36 26.73
CA ASP A 4 98.48 -1.93 25.42
C ASP A 4 98.79 -3.41 25.10
N ARG A 5 97.69 -4.11 24.74
CA ARG A 5 97.44 -4.78 23.44
C ARG A 5 98.04 -6.19 23.17
N LEU A 6 97.29 -6.93 22.33
CA LEU A 6 97.58 -8.13 21.50
C LEU A 6 97.18 -9.48 22.16
N ASP A 7 96.70 -10.53 21.49
CA ASP A 7 96.10 -10.80 20.16
C ASP A 7 95.60 -12.27 20.20
N GLU A 8 94.38 -12.54 19.71
CA GLU A 8 94.00 -13.62 18.76
C GLU A 8 94.48 -15.09 18.96
N THR A 9 93.64 -16.10 19.27
CA THR A 9 92.79 -16.98 18.38
C THR A 9 92.82 -18.45 18.96
N PRO A 10 92.14 -19.50 18.43
CA PRO A 10 90.73 -19.69 18.03
C PRO A 10 90.09 -21.07 18.45
N LYS A 11 88.80 -21.26 18.08
CA LYS A 11 88.01 -22.51 17.84
C LYS A 11 87.27 -23.23 19.00
N GLY A 12 85.97 -23.47 18.78
CA GLY A 12 85.26 -24.70 19.22
C GLY A 12 83.87 -24.56 19.85
N ASP A 13 82.82 -24.56 19.02
CA ASP A 13 81.40 -24.96 19.16
C ASP A 13 80.65 -24.98 20.53
N SER A 14 79.59 -24.12 20.58
CA SER A 14 78.18 -24.28 21.04
C SER A 14 77.86 -24.82 22.46
N PRO A 15 76.87 -24.26 23.22
CA PRO A 15 75.51 -23.96 22.73
C PRO A 15 74.79 -22.70 23.32
N SER A 16 73.68 -22.35 22.64
CA SER A 16 72.51 -21.61 23.14
C SER A 16 72.67 -20.17 23.64
N HIS A 17 72.58 -19.21 22.71
CA HIS A 17 72.12 -17.86 23.03
C HIS A 17 70.61 -17.75 22.85
N ILE A 18 69.95 -17.39 23.95
CA ILE A 18 68.61 -16.82 24.00
C ILE A 18 68.64 -15.55 23.13
N GLY A 19 67.98 -15.62 21.98
CA GLY A 19 67.94 -14.54 20.98
C GLY A 19 67.20 -13.31 21.48
N GLN A 20 67.82 -12.16 21.26
CA GLN A 20 67.20 -10.85 21.27
C GLN A 20 65.99 -10.85 20.33
N ALA A 21 64.87 -10.30 20.81
CA ALA A 21 63.70 -10.05 19.97
C ALA A 21 64.07 -9.01 18.88
N PRO A 22 63.72 -9.25 17.61
CA PRO A 22 63.94 -8.28 16.55
C PRO A 22 63.05 -7.05 16.77
N VAL A 23 63.63 -5.87 16.54
CA VAL A 23 62.91 -4.60 16.38
C VAL A 23 61.87 -4.80 15.27
N PRO A 24 60.56 -4.57 15.52
CA PRO A 24 59.57 -4.69 14.46
C PRO A 24 59.80 -3.59 13.44
N GLU A 25 60.12 -4.03 12.22
CA GLU A 25 60.11 -3.23 11.00
C GLU A 25 58.70 -2.64 10.85
N ILE A 26 58.60 -1.31 10.83
CA ILE A 26 57.34 -0.59 10.69
C ILE A 26 56.85 -0.84 9.26
N GLU A 27 55.95 -1.81 9.10
CA GLU A 27 55.20 -1.97 7.85
C GLU A 27 54.47 -0.65 7.53
N PRO A 28 54.52 -0.16 6.28
CA PRO A 28 53.81 1.04 5.90
C PRO A 28 52.31 0.80 6.12
N GLU A 29 51.75 1.57 7.04
CA GLU A 29 50.35 1.57 7.42
C GLU A 29 49.50 1.57 6.14
N LYS A 30 48.78 0.47 5.90
CA LYS A 30 47.89 0.32 4.75
C LYS A 30 46.83 1.41 4.83
N ASN A 31 47.10 2.49 4.12
CA ASN A 31 46.23 3.63 3.90
C ASN A 31 44.79 3.14 3.62
N PRO A 32 43.84 3.29 4.55
CA PRO A 32 42.46 2.80 4.37
C PRO A 32 41.70 3.60 3.31
N TYR A 33 42.32 4.60 2.67
CA TYR A 33 41.69 5.44 1.67
C TYR A 33 41.74 4.88 0.24
N PHE A 34 42.40 3.74 -0.05
CA PHE A 34 42.48 3.23 -1.44
C PHE A 34 41.16 2.64 -1.96
N TRP A 35 40.43 1.87 -1.15
CA TRP A 35 39.11 1.31 -1.52
C TRP A 35 37.97 2.35 -1.46
N SER A 36 38.21 3.53 -0.89
CA SER A 36 37.22 4.63 -0.83
C SER A 36 37.09 5.41 -2.15
N ARG A 37 37.92 5.11 -3.17
CA ARG A 37 38.00 5.87 -4.42
C ARG A 37 37.19 5.30 -5.59
N VAL A 38 36.66 4.07 -5.48
CA VAL A 38 35.97 3.38 -6.59
C VAL A 38 34.44 3.49 -6.54
N TRP A 39 33.85 3.93 -5.43
CA TRP A 39 32.40 4.19 -5.32
C TRP A 39 32.09 5.53 -4.66
N ARG A 40 32.67 6.63 -5.18
CA ARG A 40 32.10 7.96 -4.91
C ARG A 40 30.80 8.10 -5.71
N THR A 41 29.73 7.44 -5.25
CA THR A 41 28.36 7.77 -5.68
C THR A 41 28.19 9.28 -5.50
N PRO A 42 27.74 10.03 -6.52
CA PRO A 42 27.46 11.45 -6.37
C PRO A 42 26.49 11.64 -5.18
N ARG A 43 26.91 12.36 -4.15
CA ARG A 43 26.12 12.51 -2.91
C ARG A 43 25.26 13.76 -2.99
N GLY A 44 23.98 13.66 -2.62
CA GLY A 44 23.08 14.79 -2.47
C GLY A 44 21.76 14.67 -3.19
N TRP A 45 20.87 15.64 -2.93
CA TRP A 45 19.49 15.58 -3.39
C TRP A 45 19.31 15.55 -4.92
N LYS A 46 20.25 16.15 -5.67
CA LYS A 46 20.27 16.17 -7.15
C LYS A 46 20.52 14.76 -7.71
N PHE A 47 21.44 14.00 -7.13
CA PHE A 47 21.69 12.62 -7.54
C PHE A 47 20.47 11.73 -7.28
N SER A 48 19.85 11.86 -6.10
CA SER A 48 18.61 11.13 -5.80
C SER A 48 17.49 11.47 -6.80
N LEU A 49 17.42 12.73 -7.26
CA LEU A 49 16.45 13.13 -8.28
C LEU A 49 16.76 12.49 -9.63
N SER A 50 18.02 12.51 -10.09
CA SER A 50 18.44 11.85 -11.34
C SER A 50 18.17 10.35 -11.30
N LEU A 51 18.51 9.69 -10.19
CA LEU A 51 18.23 8.26 -10.00
C LEU A 51 16.73 7.97 -10.11
N ASN A 52 15.90 8.75 -9.41
CA ASN A 52 14.45 8.62 -9.47
C ASN A 52 13.88 8.85 -10.88
N ALA A 53 14.41 9.83 -11.63
CA ALA A 53 14.02 10.07 -13.01
C ALA A 53 14.40 8.88 -13.92
N THR A 54 15.62 8.35 -13.78
CA THR A 54 16.07 7.15 -14.51
C THR A 54 15.24 5.92 -14.16
N THR A 55 14.91 5.69 -12.88
CA THR A 55 14.02 4.60 -12.47
C THR A 55 12.65 4.74 -13.11
N ALA A 56 12.02 5.92 -13.05
CA ALA A 56 10.71 6.15 -13.64
C ALA A 56 10.72 5.96 -15.18
N LEU A 57 11.83 6.33 -15.84
CA LEU A 57 12.02 6.13 -17.28
C LEU A 57 12.15 4.64 -17.65
N ASN A 58 12.90 3.85 -16.88
CA ASN A 58 13.00 2.41 -17.10
C ASN A 58 11.64 1.71 -16.90
N ILE A 59 10.87 2.14 -15.91
CA ILE A 59 9.52 1.59 -15.68
C ILE A 59 8.58 1.93 -16.84
N LEU A 60 8.70 3.14 -17.41
CA LEU A 60 7.95 3.52 -18.61
C LEU A 60 8.28 2.60 -19.79
N PHE A 61 9.57 2.37 -20.07
CA PHE A 61 9.99 1.47 -21.13
C PHE A 61 9.51 0.04 -20.91
N LEU A 62 9.58 -0.47 -19.67
CA LEU A 62 9.07 -1.79 -19.32
C LEU A 62 7.57 -1.89 -19.57
N ASN A 63 6.78 -0.92 -19.13
CA ASN A 63 5.33 -0.90 -19.33
C ASN A 63 4.95 -0.85 -20.82
N ILE A 64 5.68 -0.06 -21.63
CA ILE A 64 5.48 -0.01 -23.09
C ILE A 64 5.83 -1.36 -23.71
N ALA A 65 6.96 -1.96 -23.36
CA ALA A 65 7.39 -3.26 -23.89
C ALA A 65 6.37 -4.37 -23.56
N VAL A 66 5.88 -4.40 -22.32
CA VAL A 66 4.83 -5.35 -21.90
C VAL A 66 3.52 -5.09 -22.64
N ALA A 67 3.12 -3.84 -22.85
CA ALA A 67 1.92 -3.51 -23.61
C ALA A 67 2.01 -3.94 -25.07
N ILE A 68 3.16 -3.73 -25.73
CA ILE A 68 3.42 -4.19 -27.09
C ILE A 68 3.41 -5.72 -27.15
N TRP A 69 4.03 -6.39 -26.19
CA TRP A 69 4.00 -7.85 -26.14
C TRP A 69 2.59 -8.39 -25.95
N ALA A 70 1.81 -7.81 -25.02
CA ALA A 70 0.45 -8.24 -24.73
C ALA A 70 -0.53 -7.97 -25.88
N SER A 71 -0.31 -6.93 -26.69
CA SER A 71 -1.17 -6.64 -27.85
C SER A 71 -1.03 -7.68 -28.98
N THR A 72 0.02 -8.50 -28.95
CA THR A 72 0.19 -9.64 -29.88
C THR A 72 -0.58 -10.90 -29.44
N LYS A 73 -1.30 -10.85 -28.31
CA LYS A 73 -2.03 -11.99 -27.75
C LYS A 73 -3.51 -11.99 -28.16
N ASP A 74 -4.12 -13.15 -28.00
CA ASP A 74 -5.52 -13.40 -28.37
C ASP A 74 -6.48 -12.53 -27.56
N THR A 75 -7.60 -12.16 -28.17
CA THR A 75 -8.70 -11.45 -27.50
C THR A 75 -9.57 -12.42 -26.71
N THR A 76 -10.21 -11.90 -25.68
CA THR A 76 -11.12 -12.69 -24.83
C THR A 76 -12.54 -12.55 -25.39
N GLY A 77 -13.13 -13.64 -25.89
CA GLY A 77 -14.47 -13.61 -26.51
C GLY A 77 -14.51 -12.89 -27.88
N SER A 78 -15.69 -12.88 -28.50
CA SER A 78 -15.93 -12.19 -29.76
C SER A 78 -15.96 -10.67 -29.57
N ASP A 79 -15.06 -9.99 -30.30
CA ASP A 79 -15.01 -8.55 -30.61
C ASP A 79 -14.40 -7.54 -29.61
N ASP A 80 -14.03 -7.91 -28.38
CA ASP A 80 -13.51 -6.90 -27.43
C ASP A 80 -11.96 -6.75 -27.46
N ALA A 81 -11.47 -5.82 -28.29
CA ALA A 81 -10.04 -5.57 -28.50
C ALA A 81 -9.27 -5.15 -27.23
N ALA A 82 -9.98 -4.76 -26.17
CA ALA A 82 -9.43 -4.16 -24.97
C ALA A 82 -8.88 -5.17 -23.94
N LEU A 83 -9.39 -6.40 -23.90
CA LEU A 83 -8.99 -7.46 -22.97
C LEU A 83 -8.28 -8.60 -23.70
N ARG A 84 -7.00 -8.82 -23.36
CA ARG A 84 -6.14 -9.84 -23.98
C ARG A 84 -5.90 -11.01 -23.05
N THR A 85 -6.11 -12.24 -23.52
CA THR A 85 -5.76 -13.44 -22.74
C THR A 85 -4.27 -13.74 -22.96
N ILE A 86 -3.45 -13.52 -21.92
CA ILE A 86 -1.99 -13.71 -21.99
C ILE A 86 -1.53 -15.09 -21.52
N TYR A 87 -2.40 -15.82 -20.81
CA TYR A 87 -2.18 -17.20 -20.42
C TYR A 87 -3.52 -17.92 -20.24
N GLU A 88 -3.60 -19.16 -20.74
CA GLU A 88 -4.70 -20.08 -20.47
C GLU A 88 -4.12 -21.46 -20.13
N GLY A 89 -4.63 -22.09 -19.08
CA GLY A 89 -4.19 -23.41 -18.66
C GLY A 89 -4.50 -23.69 -17.20
N SER A 90 -3.60 -24.41 -16.51
CA SER A 90 -3.86 -24.85 -15.14
C SER A 90 -3.93 -23.69 -14.14
N CYS A 91 -4.91 -23.74 -13.25
CA CYS A 91 -5.13 -22.73 -12.22
C CYS A 91 -3.95 -22.55 -11.26
N SER A 92 -3.19 -23.61 -10.97
CA SER A 92 -1.97 -23.52 -10.16
C SER A 92 -0.90 -22.65 -10.83
N LYS A 93 -0.70 -22.81 -12.14
CA LYS A 93 0.28 -22.02 -12.90
C LYS A 93 -0.20 -20.58 -13.11
N ALA A 94 -1.49 -20.39 -13.42
CA ALA A 94 -2.10 -19.06 -13.52
C ALA A 94 -1.97 -18.28 -12.20
N SER A 95 -2.29 -18.91 -11.06
CA SER A 95 -2.19 -18.30 -9.73
C SER A 95 -0.76 -17.90 -9.36
N ARG A 96 0.22 -18.77 -9.64
CA ARG A 96 1.66 -18.46 -9.43
C ARG A 96 2.09 -17.27 -10.28
N LEU A 97 1.74 -17.26 -11.57
CA LEU A 97 2.09 -16.18 -12.49
C LEU A 97 1.43 -14.86 -12.07
N ASN A 98 0.14 -14.90 -11.73
CA ASN A 98 -0.62 -13.76 -11.22
C ASN A 98 0.06 -13.16 -9.97
N THR A 99 0.41 -14.02 -9.01
CA THR A 99 1.09 -13.60 -7.77
C THR A 99 2.44 -12.94 -8.05
N LEU A 100 3.27 -13.54 -8.91
CA LEU A 100 4.59 -12.98 -9.26
C LEU A 100 4.48 -11.65 -9.99
N ILE A 101 3.53 -11.53 -10.91
CA ILE A 101 3.28 -10.29 -11.65
C ILE A 101 2.79 -9.19 -10.71
N HIS A 102 1.82 -9.46 -9.83
CA HIS A 102 1.36 -8.46 -8.85
C HIS A 102 2.47 -8.06 -7.89
N LEU A 103 3.35 -8.98 -7.48
CA LEU A 103 4.53 -8.62 -6.69
C LEU A 103 5.43 -7.62 -7.44
N LEU A 104 5.70 -7.89 -8.72
CA LEU A 104 6.46 -6.97 -9.57
C LEU A 104 5.77 -5.62 -9.72
N ILE A 105 4.48 -5.59 -10.08
CA ILE A 105 3.70 -4.34 -10.22
C ILE A 105 3.73 -3.53 -8.92
N ASN A 106 3.56 -4.17 -7.77
CA ASN A 106 3.63 -3.49 -6.47
C ASN A 106 5.02 -2.88 -6.21
N ILE A 107 6.11 -3.57 -6.59
CA ILE A 107 7.47 -3.02 -6.51
C ILE A 107 7.62 -1.80 -7.44
N LEU A 108 7.22 -1.92 -8.70
CA LEU A 108 7.31 -0.83 -9.68
C LEU A 108 6.48 0.39 -9.27
N SER A 109 5.24 0.16 -8.83
CA SER A 109 4.34 1.18 -8.31
C SER A 109 4.92 1.89 -7.08
N SER A 110 5.49 1.12 -6.14
CA SER A 110 6.15 1.67 -4.95
C SER A 110 7.36 2.54 -5.30
N LEU A 111 8.18 2.13 -6.28
CA LEU A 111 9.31 2.90 -6.77
C LEU A 111 8.86 4.21 -7.45
N LEU A 112 7.84 4.16 -8.31
CA LEU A 112 7.26 5.35 -8.96
C LEU A 112 6.68 6.33 -7.94
N LEU A 113 6.02 5.81 -6.91
CA LEU A 113 5.44 6.61 -5.84
C LEU A 113 6.54 7.26 -5.00
N ALA A 114 7.57 6.52 -4.60
CA ALA A 114 8.72 7.07 -3.88
C ALA A 114 9.43 8.17 -4.68
N ALA A 115 9.66 7.93 -5.98
CA ALA A 115 10.23 8.91 -6.90
C ALA A 115 9.37 10.18 -7.02
N SER A 116 8.05 10.00 -7.19
CA SER A 116 7.09 11.12 -7.27
C SER A 116 7.02 11.92 -5.97
N ASN A 117 6.98 11.24 -4.83
CA ASN A 117 6.97 11.87 -3.52
C ASN A 117 8.24 12.68 -3.27
N TYR A 118 9.39 12.14 -3.67
CA TYR A 118 10.66 12.85 -3.55
C TYR A 118 10.72 14.09 -4.44
N ALA A 119 10.32 13.98 -5.72
CA ALA A 119 10.25 15.12 -6.63
C ALA A 119 9.28 16.20 -6.13
N MET A 120 8.12 15.79 -5.60
CA MET A 120 7.15 16.70 -4.97
C MET A 120 7.74 17.43 -3.76
N GLN A 121 8.55 16.77 -2.93
CA GLN A 121 9.24 17.43 -1.81
C GLN A 121 10.19 18.51 -2.31
N CYS A 122 11.02 18.20 -3.32
CA CYS A 122 11.91 19.19 -3.93
C CYS A 122 11.16 20.39 -4.50
N LEU A 123 10.03 20.17 -5.17
CA LEU A 123 9.21 21.24 -5.74
C LEU A 123 8.55 22.14 -4.68
N SER A 124 8.21 21.58 -3.51
CA SER A 124 7.56 22.30 -2.41
C SER A 124 8.54 22.98 -1.43
N ALA A 125 9.84 22.67 -1.53
CA ALA A 125 10.86 23.20 -0.65
C ALA A 125 11.21 24.65 -1.03
N PRO A 126 11.33 25.56 -0.05
CA PRO A 126 11.69 26.94 -0.31
C PRO A 126 13.20 27.10 -0.55
N THR A 127 13.57 28.14 -1.28
CA THR A 127 14.95 28.66 -1.37
C THR A 127 15.19 29.73 -0.31
N ARG A 128 16.45 30.16 -0.15
CA ARG A 128 16.77 31.32 0.72
C ARG A 128 16.04 32.59 0.25
N ASP A 129 16.02 32.85 -1.05
CA ASP A 129 15.30 33.99 -1.65
C ASP A 129 13.80 33.92 -1.39
N ASP A 130 13.19 32.73 -1.51
CA ASP A 130 11.76 32.56 -1.21
C ASP A 130 11.47 32.93 0.25
N ILE A 131 12.36 32.54 1.18
CA ILE A 131 12.25 32.84 2.61
C ILE A 131 12.37 34.34 2.86
N GLU A 132 13.41 34.99 2.35
CA GLU A 132 13.67 36.43 2.56
C GLU A 132 12.50 37.29 2.05
N GLN A 133 11.96 36.95 0.87
CA GLN A 133 10.81 37.63 0.30
C GLN A 133 9.55 37.53 1.18
N HIS A 134 9.40 36.45 1.95
CA HIS A 134 8.24 36.24 2.83
C HIS A 134 8.47 36.79 4.22
N HIS A 135 9.68 36.65 4.75
CA HIS A 135 10.08 37.22 6.03
C HIS A 135 9.98 38.76 6.03
N SER A 136 10.35 39.42 4.92
CA SER A 136 10.15 40.88 4.75
C SER A 136 8.70 41.35 4.82
N LYS A 137 7.74 40.42 4.70
CA LYS A 137 6.29 40.68 4.82
C LYS A 137 5.72 40.17 6.14
N GLY A 138 6.57 39.79 7.11
CA GLY A 138 6.17 39.20 8.38
C GLY A 138 5.53 37.80 8.23
N ARG A 139 5.82 37.08 7.15
CA ARG A 139 5.28 35.74 6.86
C ARG A 139 6.37 34.68 6.95
N TRP A 140 5.98 33.42 7.14
CA TRP A 140 6.90 32.27 7.19
C TRP A 140 6.57 31.25 6.10
N LEU A 141 7.56 30.39 5.82
CA LEU A 141 7.43 29.19 5.02
C LEU A 141 7.72 27.95 5.87
N ASP A 142 7.21 26.80 5.45
CA ASP A 142 7.50 25.52 6.10
C ASP A 142 8.78 24.89 5.54
N ILE A 143 9.68 24.47 6.42
CA ILE A 143 10.93 23.77 6.07
C ILE A 143 10.89 22.34 6.61
N GLY A 144 11.46 21.40 5.84
CA GLY A 144 11.64 20.01 6.30
C GLY A 144 10.37 19.16 6.31
N VAL A 145 9.26 19.67 5.79
CA VAL A 145 7.97 18.96 5.72
C VAL A 145 7.26 19.22 4.40
N PRO A 146 6.47 18.27 3.88
CA PRO A 146 5.56 18.55 2.77
C PRO A 146 4.54 19.63 3.17
N SER A 147 4.45 20.71 2.41
CA SER A 147 3.61 21.85 2.77
C SER A 147 2.76 22.38 1.61
N PHE A 148 1.44 22.19 1.74
CA PHE A 148 0.45 22.89 0.92
C PHE A 148 0.42 24.41 1.18
N HIS A 149 0.90 24.86 2.34
CA HIS A 149 1.05 26.29 2.63
C HIS A 149 2.10 26.89 1.69
N ASN A 150 3.25 26.24 1.54
CA ASN A 150 4.28 26.69 0.61
C ASN A 150 3.80 26.70 -0.84
N LEU A 151 3.03 25.69 -1.28
CA LEU A 151 2.53 25.60 -2.66
C LEU A 151 1.60 26.76 -3.07
N ARG A 152 0.94 27.40 -2.11
CA ARG A 152 0.08 28.58 -2.35
C ARG A 152 0.87 29.86 -2.62
N VAL A 153 2.17 29.83 -2.34
CA VAL A 153 3.02 31.00 -2.21
C VAL A 153 4.23 30.94 -3.14
N ILE A 154 4.81 29.76 -3.34
CA ILE A 154 5.92 29.48 -4.26
C ILE A 154 5.48 29.69 -5.73
N PRO A 155 6.39 30.11 -6.63
CA PRO A 155 6.08 30.38 -8.04
C PRO A 155 5.45 29.20 -8.81
N ARG A 156 4.60 29.54 -9.79
CA ARG A 156 3.83 28.57 -10.61
C ARG A 156 4.68 27.55 -11.36
N ASN A 157 5.92 27.90 -11.68
CA ASN A 157 6.86 26.98 -12.34
C ASN A 157 7.19 25.74 -11.50
N ARG A 158 7.05 25.81 -10.16
CA ARG A 158 7.21 24.66 -9.25
C ARG A 158 5.87 24.05 -8.87
N THR A 159 4.85 24.88 -8.71
CA THR A 159 3.51 24.43 -8.28
C THR A 159 2.77 23.62 -9.34
N ILE A 160 2.85 23.99 -10.64
CA ILE A 160 2.18 23.24 -11.72
C ILE A 160 2.74 21.81 -11.84
N PRO A 161 4.07 21.61 -11.96
CA PRO A 161 4.65 20.25 -11.99
C PRO A 161 4.32 19.43 -10.73
N TRP A 162 4.21 20.07 -9.57
CA TRP A 162 3.80 19.41 -8.34
C TRP A 162 2.39 18.83 -8.45
N TYR A 163 1.43 19.61 -8.97
CA TYR A 163 0.06 19.12 -9.21
C TYR A 163 -0.01 18.04 -10.30
N LEU A 164 0.83 18.12 -11.34
CA LEU A 164 0.91 17.06 -12.35
C LEU A 164 1.38 15.73 -11.73
N LEU A 165 2.34 15.77 -10.79
CA LEU A 165 2.81 14.57 -10.09
C LEU A 165 1.72 13.95 -9.21
N ILE A 166 0.94 14.76 -8.48
CA ILE A 166 -0.10 14.23 -7.60
C ILE A 166 -1.29 13.66 -8.39
N ILE A 167 -1.74 14.36 -9.44
CA ILE A 167 -2.87 13.93 -10.28
C ILE A 167 -2.49 12.64 -11.03
N SER A 168 -1.28 12.56 -11.59
CA SER A 168 -0.80 11.35 -12.27
C SER A 168 -0.56 10.16 -11.33
N SER A 169 -0.45 10.35 -10.01
CA SER A 169 -0.35 9.23 -9.07
C SER A 169 -1.68 8.51 -8.85
N LEU A 170 -2.82 9.21 -8.93
CA LEU A 170 -4.12 8.64 -8.56
C LEU A 170 -4.51 7.44 -9.44
N PRO A 171 -4.41 7.50 -10.78
CA PRO A 171 -4.78 6.37 -11.62
C PRO A 171 -3.84 5.17 -11.42
N LEU A 172 -2.55 5.40 -11.19
CA LEU A 172 -1.59 4.32 -10.91
C LEU A 172 -1.95 3.57 -9.62
N HIS A 173 -2.34 4.31 -8.57
CA HIS A 173 -2.78 3.69 -7.32
C HIS A 173 -4.06 2.87 -7.47
N LEU A 174 -5.00 3.31 -8.32
CA LEU A 174 -6.30 2.67 -8.47
C LEU A 174 -6.30 1.52 -9.47
N LEU A 175 -5.50 1.60 -10.53
CA LEU A 175 -5.66 0.74 -11.70
C LEU A 175 -4.46 -0.16 -11.98
N TYR A 176 -3.24 0.19 -11.57
CA TYR A 176 -2.04 -0.53 -12.03
C TYR A 176 -2.04 -2.00 -11.61
N ASN A 177 -2.49 -2.30 -10.39
CA ASN A 177 -2.64 -3.67 -9.91
C ASN A 177 -3.76 -4.45 -10.59
N SER A 178 -4.60 -3.81 -11.39
CA SER A 178 -5.69 -4.44 -12.16
C SER A 178 -5.39 -4.48 -13.65
N ALA A 179 -4.20 -4.03 -14.07
CA ALA A 179 -3.78 -4.13 -15.47
C ALA A 179 -3.67 -5.58 -15.93
N ILE A 180 -3.35 -6.49 -14.99
CA ILE A 180 -3.31 -7.92 -15.16
C ILE A 180 -4.13 -8.55 -14.05
N PHE A 181 -5.01 -9.49 -14.38
CA PHE A 181 -5.86 -10.17 -13.41
C PHE A 181 -6.19 -11.59 -13.90
N SER A 182 -6.44 -12.50 -12.95
CA SER A 182 -6.84 -13.88 -13.27
C SER A 182 -8.36 -14.02 -13.23
N SER A 183 -8.92 -14.80 -14.16
CA SER A 183 -10.30 -15.27 -14.09
C SER A 183 -10.36 -16.78 -13.89
N LEU A 184 -11.41 -17.21 -13.21
CA LEU A 184 -11.80 -18.62 -13.13
C LEU A 184 -12.70 -18.93 -14.33
N THR A 185 -12.55 -20.11 -14.92
CA THR A 185 -13.50 -20.62 -15.91
C THR A 185 -14.55 -21.45 -15.20
N ALA A 186 -15.75 -20.92 -15.07
CA ALA A 186 -16.89 -21.62 -14.51
C ALA A 186 -17.73 -22.22 -15.65
N ARG A 187 -18.22 -23.44 -15.45
CA ARG A 187 -18.99 -24.17 -16.44
C ARG A 187 -20.43 -24.31 -15.95
N SER A 188 -21.37 -23.97 -16.82
CA SER A 188 -22.75 -24.41 -16.66
C SER A 188 -22.80 -25.94 -16.81
N TYR A 189 -23.67 -26.59 -16.04
CA TYR A 189 -23.84 -28.03 -16.12
C TYR A 189 -25.31 -28.41 -15.96
N THR A 190 -25.66 -29.55 -16.55
CA THR A 190 -27.00 -30.13 -16.49
C THR A 190 -27.00 -31.37 -15.61
N VAL A 191 -28.06 -31.51 -14.81
CA VAL A 191 -28.29 -32.65 -13.91
C VAL A 191 -29.41 -33.50 -14.49
N TYR A 192 -29.14 -34.79 -14.71
CA TYR A 192 -30.19 -35.74 -15.11
C TYR A 192 -30.38 -36.79 -14.03
N SER A 193 -31.62 -37.26 -13.86
CA SER A 193 -31.92 -38.38 -12.96
C SER A 193 -32.28 -39.63 -13.76
N VAL A 194 -31.63 -40.75 -13.45
CA VAL A 194 -31.83 -42.04 -14.11
C VAL A 194 -32.04 -43.11 -13.04
N ARG A 195 -32.99 -44.02 -13.26
CA ARG A 195 -33.23 -45.14 -12.36
C ARG A 195 -32.18 -46.23 -12.56
N ASP A 196 -31.75 -46.82 -11.45
CA ASP A 196 -30.84 -47.97 -11.49
C ASP A 196 -31.50 -49.23 -12.09
N ILE A 197 -30.72 -50.05 -12.79
CA ILE A 197 -31.19 -51.29 -13.43
C ILE A 197 -30.67 -52.49 -12.62
N PRO A 198 -31.54 -53.34 -12.02
CA PRO A 198 -31.12 -54.40 -11.11
C PRO A 198 -30.16 -55.46 -11.68
N SER A 199 -30.06 -55.58 -13.00
CA SER A 199 -29.38 -56.70 -13.67
C SER A 199 -28.26 -56.28 -14.63
N GLY A 200 -27.81 -55.02 -14.61
CA GLY A 200 -26.78 -54.52 -15.52
C GLY A 200 -26.39 -53.06 -15.30
N SER A 201 -25.41 -52.58 -16.06
CA SER A 201 -25.10 -51.15 -16.12
C SER A 201 -26.28 -50.38 -16.73
N ILE A 202 -26.55 -49.16 -16.28
CA ILE A 202 -27.54 -48.29 -16.93
C ILE A 202 -27.23 -48.08 -18.43
N PHE A 203 -25.96 -48.21 -18.82
CA PHE A 203 -25.48 -48.08 -20.20
C PHE A 203 -25.55 -49.38 -21.01
N SER A 204 -26.12 -50.47 -20.47
CA SER A 204 -26.26 -51.73 -21.22
C SER A 204 -27.29 -51.62 -22.36
N GLN A 205 -28.17 -50.62 -22.30
CA GLN A 205 -29.10 -50.28 -23.38
C GLN A 205 -28.50 -49.19 -24.27
N ASN A 206 -28.75 -49.26 -25.58
CA ASN A 206 -28.39 -48.19 -26.50
C ASN A 206 -29.22 -46.93 -26.18
N PHE A 207 -28.64 -45.75 -26.37
CA PHE A 207 -29.30 -44.48 -26.12
C PHE A 207 -30.60 -44.33 -26.92
N THR A 208 -30.64 -44.82 -28.16
CA THR A 208 -31.85 -44.79 -29.00
C THR A 208 -32.99 -45.59 -28.36
N SER A 209 -32.74 -46.81 -27.87
CA SER A 209 -33.76 -47.61 -27.18
C SER A 209 -34.25 -46.93 -25.88
N PHE A 210 -33.32 -46.36 -25.12
CA PHE A 210 -33.63 -45.60 -23.90
C PHE A 210 -34.49 -44.36 -24.19
N LYS A 211 -34.23 -43.67 -25.31
CA LYS A 211 -35.03 -42.54 -25.80
C LYS A 211 -36.42 -42.96 -26.28
N GLU A 212 -36.53 -44.11 -26.96
CA GLU A 212 -37.80 -44.60 -27.51
C GLU A 212 -38.78 -45.10 -26.45
N GLU A 213 -38.29 -45.73 -25.38
CA GLU A 213 -39.11 -46.11 -24.21
C GLU A 213 -39.73 -44.90 -23.50
N ARG A 214 -39.28 -43.68 -23.81
CA ARG A 214 -39.61 -42.43 -23.11
C ARG A 214 -40.32 -41.37 -23.95
N LYS A 215 -40.80 -41.71 -25.16
CA LYS A 215 -41.50 -40.80 -26.12
C LYS A 215 -42.81 -40.12 -25.62
N GLY A 216 -43.09 -40.09 -24.30
CA GLY A 216 -44.22 -39.39 -23.68
C GLY A 216 -43.84 -38.33 -22.63
N ALA A 217 -42.55 -38.13 -22.33
CA ALA A 217 -42.06 -37.03 -21.49
C ALA A 217 -41.78 -35.77 -22.34
N SER A 218 -41.87 -34.59 -21.75
CA SER A 218 -42.04 -33.27 -22.38
C SER A 218 -41.18 -32.92 -23.62
N GLN A 219 -41.74 -32.08 -24.49
CA GLN A 219 -41.23 -31.57 -25.77
C GLN A 219 -39.96 -30.68 -25.70
N TYR A 220 -39.25 -30.61 -24.56
CA TYR A 220 -38.20 -29.61 -24.29
C TYR A 220 -36.85 -30.19 -23.79
N ASP A 221 -36.56 -31.45 -24.10
CA ASP A 221 -35.31 -32.09 -23.68
C ASP A 221 -34.16 -31.79 -24.66
N ASP A 222 -33.05 -31.27 -24.13
CA ASP A 222 -31.76 -31.26 -24.83
C ASP A 222 -31.18 -32.67 -24.85
N TYR A 223 -31.64 -33.47 -25.81
CA TYR A 223 -31.19 -34.84 -26.01
C TYR A 223 -29.74 -34.92 -26.45
N ASP A 224 -29.15 -33.85 -27.01
CA ASP A 224 -27.79 -33.87 -27.53
C ASP A 224 -26.78 -33.91 -26.38
N THR A 225 -26.98 -33.09 -25.34
CA THR A 225 -26.15 -33.14 -24.11
C THR A 225 -26.29 -34.46 -23.37
N LEU A 226 -27.51 -35.01 -23.28
CA LEU A 226 -27.75 -36.30 -22.63
C LEU A 226 -27.15 -37.47 -23.43
N GLU A 227 -27.25 -37.45 -24.76
CA GLU A 227 -26.62 -38.44 -25.65
C GLU A 227 -25.10 -38.43 -25.50
N GLY A 228 -24.50 -37.23 -25.47
CA GLY A 228 -23.08 -37.04 -25.20
C GLY A 228 -22.66 -37.67 -23.86
N LEU A 229 -23.43 -37.40 -22.80
CA LEU A 229 -23.18 -37.95 -21.47
C LEU A 229 -23.38 -39.48 -21.43
N TRP A 230 -24.35 -40.01 -22.17
CA TRP A 230 -24.59 -41.45 -22.30
C TRP A 230 -23.43 -42.17 -23.02
N ASN A 231 -22.91 -41.55 -24.08
CA ASN A 231 -21.74 -42.04 -24.81
C ASN A 231 -20.47 -42.04 -23.94
N LEU A 232 -20.27 -40.98 -23.15
CA LEU A 232 -19.17 -40.93 -22.17
C LEU A 232 -19.29 -42.01 -21.10
N GLY A 233 -20.50 -42.26 -20.60
CA GLY A 233 -20.78 -43.33 -19.65
C GLY A 233 -20.53 -44.72 -20.23
N THR A 234 -20.95 -44.96 -21.47
CA THR A 234 -20.69 -46.22 -22.20
C THR A 234 -19.19 -46.45 -22.43
N ALA A 235 -18.42 -45.37 -22.61
CA ALA A 235 -16.98 -45.39 -22.76
C ALA A 235 -16.20 -45.41 -21.42
N ASP A 236 -16.88 -45.56 -20.29
CA ASP A 236 -16.29 -45.55 -18.93
C ASP A 236 -15.46 -44.28 -18.61
N LYS A 237 -15.91 -43.13 -19.12
CA LYS A 237 -15.27 -41.82 -18.90
C LYS A 237 -15.93 -40.97 -17.81
N LEU A 238 -16.98 -41.49 -17.17
CA LEU A 238 -17.66 -40.82 -16.06
C LEU A 238 -17.14 -41.34 -14.73
N GLU A 239 -16.93 -40.42 -13.79
CA GLU A 239 -16.48 -40.77 -12.44
C GLU A 239 -17.68 -41.11 -11.56
N LYS A 240 -17.66 -42.30 -10.97
CA LYS A 240 -18.68 -42.73 -10.00
C LYS A 240 -18.36 -42.18 -8.61
N LEU A 241 -19.23 -41.28 -8.12
CA LEU A 241 -19.12 -40.65 -6.81
C LEU A 241 -20.20 -41.18 -5.86
N SER A 242 -19.85 -41.34 -4.59
CA SER A 242 -20.83 -41.58 -3.52
C SER A 242 -21.75 -40.36 -3.35
N PRO A 243 -22.93 -40.48 -2.72
CA PRO A 243 -23.79 -39.33 -2.49
C PRO A 243 -23.09 -38.16 -1.78
N ILE A 244 -22.29 -38.45 -0.75
CA ILE A 244 -21.55 -37.42 0.00
C ILE A 244 -20.46 -36.75 -0.85
N ASP A 245 -19.73 -37.52 -1.65
CA ASP A 245 -18.70 -36.98 -2.54
C ASP A 245 -19.33 -36.14 -3.65
N CYS A 246 -20.46 -36.58 -4.20
CA CYS A 246 -21.21 -35.83 -5.19
C CYS A 246 -21.64 -34.45 -4.64
N ILE A 247 -22.17 -34.41 -3.41
CA ILE A 247 -22.53 -33.17 -2.74
C ILE A 247 -21.28 -32.30 -2.52
N ASN A 248 -20.16 -32.87 -2.06
CA ASN A 248 -18.93 -32.12 -1.81
C ASN A 248 -18.37 -31.46 -3.09
N GLU A 249 -18.44 -32.17 -4.21
CA GLU A 249 -17.86 -31.74 -5.48
C GLU A 249 -18.74 -30.74 -6.25
N TYR A 250 -20.06 -30.81 -6.10
CA TYR A 250 -21.00 -29.93 -6.79
C TYR A 250 -21.55 -28.78 -5.93
N ALA A 251 -21.50 -28.85 -4.60
CA ALA A 251 -21.93 -27.76 -3.71
C ALA A 251 -20.86 -26.63 -3.62
N THR A 252 -20.49 -26.10 -4.79
CA THR A 252 -19.52 -25.03 -4.96
C THR A 252 -20.16 -23.84 -5.68
N ALA A 253 -19.78 -22.62 -5.31
CA ALA A 253 -20.27 -21.38 -5.91
C ALA A 253 -19.98 -21.28 -7.42
N PHE A 254 -18.79 -21.75 -7.82
CA PHE A 254 -18.32 -21.75 -9.20
C PHE A 254 -17.84 -23.16 -9.52
N GLN A 255 -18.52 -23.84 -10.45
CA GLN A 255 -18.14 -25.18 -10.86
C GLN A 255 -17.03 -25.09 -11.92
N THR A 256 -15.83 -25.56 -11.57
CA THR A 256 -14.62 -25.44 -12.40
C THR A 256 -13.97 -26.77 -12.74
N ALA A 257 -14.28 -27.83 -11.98
CA ALA A 257 -13.62 -29.13 -12.07
C ALA A 257 -14.51 -30.22 -12.69
N ARG A 258 -15.80 -29.93 -12.86
CA ARG A 258 -16.80 -30.90 -13.31
C ARG A 258 -17.82 -30.22 -14.22
N SER A 259 -18.52 -31.02 -15.01
CA SER A 259 -19.64 -30.55 -15.84
C SER A 259 -20.86 -31.41 -15.57
N ASN A 260 -21.52 -31.92 -16.61
CA ASN A 260 -22.80 -32.61 -16.52
C ASN A 260 -22.72 -33.87 -15.63
N LEU A 261 -23.85 -34.25 -15.02
CA LEU A 261 -23.93 -35.45 -14.19
C LEU A 261 -25.24 -36.22 -14.31
N LEU A 262 -25.15 -37.53 -14.09
CA LEU A 262 -26.29 -38.44 -13.91
C LEU A 262 -26.44 -38.81 -12.44
N LEU A 263 -27.60 -38.56 -11.84
CA LEU A 263 -27.99 -39.09 -10.55
C LEU A 263 -28.66 -40.45 -10.73
N VAL A 264 -28.05 -41.50 -10.22
CA VAL A 264 -28.62 -42.85 -10.27
C VAL A 264 -29.46 -43.09 -9.03
N THR A 265 -30.75 -43.39 -9.20
CA THR A 265 -31.72 -43.47 -8.10
C THR A 265 -32.32 -44.87 -7.88
N ASP A 266 -32.79 -45.12 -6.66
CA ASP A 266 -33.44 -46.38 -6.25
C ASP A 266 -34.75 -46.67 -7.02
N GLY A 267 -35.39 -45.64 -7.59
CA GLY A 267 -36.67 -45.73 -8.27
C GLY A 267 -37.86 -45.91 -7.32
N GLY A 268 -38.63 -44.83 -7.08
CA GLY A 268 -39.87 -44.89 -6.31
C GLY A 268 -40.95 -45.80 -6.91
N SER A 269 -41.90 -46.22 -6.06
CA SER A 269 -42.95 -47.21 -6.34
C SER A 269 -43.97 -46.83 -7.43
N ASN A 270 -44.00 -45.58 -7.91
CA ASN A 270 -44.88 -45.17 -9.01
C ASN A 270 -44.16 -45.25 -10.37
N LYS A 271 -44.57 -46.24 -11.17
CA LYS A 271 -44.09 -46.49 -12.53
C LYS A 271 -44.44 -45.39 -13.56
N THR A 272 -45.17 -44.34 -13.17
CA THR A 272 -45.69 -43.30 -14.06
C THR A 272 -44.77 -42.07 -14.22
N ASN A 273 -43.77 -41.87 -13.36
CA ASN A 273 -42.81 -40.77 -13.46
C ASN A 273 -41.39 -41.34 -13.69
N GLN A 274 -41.21 -42.12 -14.75
CA GLN A 274 -39.91 -42.68 -15.11
C GLN A 274 -38.97 -41.55 -15.56
N GLY A 275 -38.13 -41.08 -14.62
CA GLY A 275 -37.03 -40.14 -14.87
C GLY A 275 -37.50 -38.83 -15.50
N ILE A 276 -37.96 -37.88 -14.69
CA ILE A 276 -38.22 -36.53 -15.19
C ILE A 276 -36.86 -35.95 -15.64
N PRO A 277 -36.67 -35.64 -16.94
CA PRO A 277 -35.59 -34.76 -17.35
C PRO A 277 -35.94 -33.36 -16.86
N MET A 278 -35.22 -32.86 -15.86
CA MET A 278 -35.24 -31.42 -15.60
C MET A 278 -33.98 -30.83 -16.19
N ARG A 279 -34.16 -30.18 -17.35
CA ARG A 279 -33.21 -29.20 -17.84
C ARG A 279 -33.40 -27.93 -17.01
N GLU A 280 -32.64 -27.79 -15.93
CA GLU A 280 -32.31 -26.46 -15.42
C GLU A 280 -30.85 -26.22 -15.77
N GLU A 281 -30.64 -25.51 -16.89
CA GLU A 281 -29.35 -24.94 -17.23
C GLU A 281 -29.09 -23.82 -16.22
N TYR A 282 -28.50 -24.18 -15.07
CA TYR A 282 -28.12 -23.22 -14.04
C TYR A 282 -26.93 -22.41 -14.54
N SER A 283 -27.27 -21.39 -15.30
CA SER A 283 -26.37 -20.35 -15.76
C SER A 283 -25.99 -19.46 -14.58
N HIS A 284 -24.75 -18.98 -14.58
CA HIS A 284 -24.24 -18.00 -13.62
C HIS A 284 -24.86 -16.60 -13.85
N TYR A 285 -26.19 -16.49 -13.98
CA TYR A 285 -26.83 -15.19 -14.09
C TYR A 285 -26.97 -14.56 -12.70
N LEU A 286 -26.30 -13.41 -12.51
CA LEU A 286 -26.83 -12.36 -11.65
C LEU A 286 -28.18 -11.93 -12.25
N PRO A 287 -29.34 -12.22 -11.62
CA PRO A 287 -30.61 -11.81 -12.18
C PRO A 287 -30.72 -10.28 -12.08
N ASP A 288 -31.03 -9.58 -13.16
CA ASP A 288 -31.29 -8.12 -13.14
C ASP A 288 -32.49 -7.72 -12.26
N ARG A 289 -33.23 -8.71 -11.73
CA ARG A 289 -34.52 -8.55 -11.05
C ARG A 289 -34.51 -8.94 -9.56
N TYR A 290 -33.44 -9.55 -9.04
CA TYR A 290 -33.38 -10.05 -7.65
C TYR A 290 -32.09 -9.59 -6.93
N ASP A 291 -32.21 -9.15 -5.67
CA ASP A 291 -31.11 -8.71 -4.81
C ASP A 291 -30.20 -9.87 -4.30
N CYS A 292 -30.36 -11.10 -4.82
CA CYS A 292 -29.55 -12.25 -4.44
C CYS A 292 -29.18 -13.14 -5.64
N LEU A 293 -28.04 -13.82 -5.54
CA LEU A 293 -27.58 -14.79 -6.53
C LEU A 293 -28.25 -16.15 -6.32
N VAL A 294 -28.87 -16.67 -7.39
CA VAL A 294 -29.34 -18.05 -7.46
C VAL A 294 -28.12 -18.99 -7.46
N GLN A 295 -28.13 -19.98 -6.58
CA GLN A 295 -26.98 -20.88 -6.40
C GLN A 295 -27.05 -21.98 -7.47
N VAL A 296 -25.95 -22.22 -8.19
CA VAL A 296 -25.91 -23.23 -9.27
C VAL A 296 -26.19 -24.65 -8.76
N TYR A 297 -25.95 -24.90 -7.47
CA TYR A 297 -26.21 -26.18 -6.80
C TYR A 297 -27.55 -26.22 -6.05
N GLU A 298 -28.46 -25.30 -6.34
CA GLU A 298 -29.77 -25.22 -5.68
C GLU A 298 -30.61 -26.48 -5.84
N TRP A 299 -30.48 -27.17 -6.98
CA TRP A 299 -31.11 -28.47 -7.25
C TRP A 299 -30.88 -29.53 -6.16
N MET A 300 -29.84 -29.39 -5.33
CA MET A 300 -29.57 -30.31 -4.22
C MET A 300 -30.57 -30.18 -3.08
N CYS A 301 -31.28 -29.05 -2.97
CA CYS A 301 -32.13 -28.68 -1.84
C CYS A 301 -33.62 -28.78 -2.20
N VAL A 302 -34.34 -29.70 -1.55
CA VAL A 302 -35.70 -30.18 -1.91
C VAL A 302 -36.84 -29.16 -1.66
N THR A 303 -36.58 -27.97 -1.15
CA THR A 303 -37.65 -27.18 -0.50
C THR A 303 -37.59 -25.70 -0.79
N GLN A 304 -37.80 -25.30 -2.05
CA GLN A 304 -38.15 -23.91 -2.30
C GLN A 304 -39.28 -23.78 -3.31
N LYS A 305 -40.38 -23.17 -2.85
CA LYS A 305 -41.37 -22.60 -3.76
C LYS A 305 -40.71 -21.47 -4.54
N PRO A 306 -41.13 -21.20 -5.80
CA PRO A 306 -40.65 -20.06 -6.55
C PRO A 306 -40.77 -18.76 -5.72
N GLY A 307 -39.64 -18.17 -5.34
CA GLY A 307 -39.58 -16.92 -4.55
C GLY A 307 -38.88 -17.02 -3.18
N GLU A 308 -38.62 -18.21 -2.62
CA GLU A 308 -37.92 -18.37 -1.32
C GLU A 308 -36.37 -18.42 -1.43
N TYR A 309 -35.83 -18.32 -2.65
CA TYR A 309 -34.40 -18.38 -3.02
C TYR A 309 -33.50 -17.46 -2.19
N CYS A 310 -33.96 -16.23 -1.94
CA CYS A 310 -33.21 -15.24 -1.18
C CYS A 310 -33.44 -15.34 0.33
N GLU A 311 -34.43 -16.10 0.82
CA GLU A 311 -34.73 -16.21 2.25
C GLU A 311 -34.02 -17.41 2.90
N LYS A 312 -33.91 -18.53 2.18
CA LYS A 312 -33.33 -19.79 2.69
C LYS A 312 -32.35 -20.43 1.71
N PRO A 313 -31.17 -19.83 1.46
CA PRO A 313 -30.26 -20.28 0.41
C PRO A 313 -29.82 -21.73 0.66
N CYS A 314 -29.72 -22.51 -0.42
CA CYS A 314 -29.37 -23.93 -0.37
C CYS A 314 -28.08 -24.20 0.43
N ARG A 315 -27.09 -23.29 0.36
CA ARG A 315 -25.86 -23.30 1.18
C ARG A 315 -26.09 -23.60 2.66
N ASN A 316 -27.15 -23.05 3.26
CA ASN A 316 -27.44 -23.24 4.67
C ASN A 316 -27.89 -24.65 5.01
N SER A 317 -28.51 -25.33 4.04
CA SER A 317 -28.99 -26.70 4.16
C SER A 317 -27.91 -27.73 3.84
N ILE A 318 -26.85 -27.35 3.10
CA ILE A 318 -25.76 -28.27 2.71
C ILE A 318 -25.15 -29.04 3.91
N PRO A 319 -24.83 -28.43 5.07
CA PRO A 319 -24.30 -29.19 6.21
C PRO A 319 -25.26 -30.27 6.72
N GLU A 320 -26.58 -30.02 6.66
CA GLU A 320 -27.59 -31.01 7.04
C GLU A 320 -27.74 -32.10 5.99
N ILE A 321 -27.74 -31.73 4.70
CA ILE A 321 -27.76 -32.67 3.58
C ILE A 321 -26.54 -33.59 3.64
N LYS A 322 -25.35 -33.05 3.94
CA LYS A 322 -24.13 -33.85 4.12
C LYS A 322 -24.24 -34.83 5.28
N ARG A 323 -24.87 -34.45 6.40
CA ARG A 323 -25.11 -35.38 7.53
C ARG A 323 -26.07 -36.52 7.17
N ASN A 324 -27.01 -36.27 6.26
CA ASN A 324 -28.03 -37.24 5.83
C ASN A 324 -27.83 -37.69 4.38
N ALA A 325 -26.59 -37.69 3.88
CA ALA A 325 -26.27 -37.95 2.47
C ALA A 325 -26.78 -39.33 1.99
N ASP A 326 -26.85 -40.31 2.91
CA ASP A 326 -27.34 -41.66 2.62
C ASP A 326 -28.82 -41.70 2.21
N ASN A 327 -29.64 -40.72 2.61
CA ASN A 327 -31.06 -40.61 2.24
C ASN A 327 -31.34 -39.33 1.44
N TRP A 328 -30.35 -38.85 0.69
CA TRP A 328 -30.47 -37.66 -0.13
C TRP A 328 -31.44 -37.87 -1.29
N ARG A 329 -32.44 -36.98 -1.39
CA ARG A 329 -33.59 -37.08 -2.31
C ARG A 329 -33.88 -35.75 -3.01
N PRO A 330 -32.93 -35.17 -3.77
CA PRO A 330 -33.08 -33.85 -4.40
C PRO A 330 -34.34 -33.74 -5.27
N PHE A 331 -34.75 -34.86 -5.90
CA PHE A 331 -35.90 -34.94 -6.80
C PHE A 331 -36.95 -35.98 -6.34
N GLY A 332 -37.06 -36.22 -5.03
CA GLY A 332 -38.02 -37.16 -4.43
C GLY A 332 -37.55 -38.63 -4.36
N ASP A 333 -36.79 -39.08 -5.36
CA ASP A 333 -36.15 -40.40 -5.34
C ASP A 333 -34.77 -40.37 -4.66
N ARG A 334 -34.42 -41.47 -3.96
CA ARG A 334 -33.14 -41.60 -3.25
C ARG A 334 -32.00 -41.82 -4.25
N VAL A 335 -30.96 -41.02 -4.13
CA VAL A 335 -29.73 -41.13 -4.94
C VAL A 335 -28.84 -42.24 -4.36
N LYS A 336 -28.50 -43.24 -5.17
CA LYS A 336 -27.51 -44.29 -4.82
C LYS A 336 -26.09 -43.78 -4.99
N TYR A 337 -25.83 -43.16 -6.12
CA TYR A 337 -24.54 -42.60 -6.53
C TYR A 337 -24.77 -41.62 -7.68
N CYS A 338 -23.77 -40.79 -7.97
CA CYS A 338 -23.80 -39.98 -9.19
C CYS A 338 -22.63 -40.34 -10.12
N LEU A 339 -22.86 -40.19 -11.42
CA LEU A 339 -21.85 -40.30 -12.46
C LEU A 339 -21.54 -38.89 -12.94
N SER A 340 -20.39 -38.39 -12.57
CA SER A 340 -19.95 -37.03 -12.85
C SER A 340 -19.00 -37.01 -14.04
N GLN A 341 -19.15 -36.02 -14.93
CA GLN A 341 -18.16 -35.74 -15.96
C GLN A 341 -17.04 -34.86 -15.38
N PRO A 342 -15.81 -35.38 -15.21
CA PRO A 342 -14.68 -34.59 -14.75
C PRO A 342 -14.18 -33.67 -15.88
N GLU A 343 -13.77 -32.46 -15.52
CA GLU A 343 -13.23 -31.46 -16.44
C GLU A 343 -11.91 -30.89 -15.91
N PRO A 344 -10.93 -30.60 -16.79
CA PRO A 344 -9.73 -29.92 -16.36
C PRO A 344 -10.05 -28.48 -15.92
N GLN A 345 -9.63 -28.13 -14.71
CA GLN A 345 -9.72 -26.75 -14.22
C GLN A 345 -8.84 -25.83 -15.07
N THR A 346 -9.48 -24.97 -15.85
CA THR A 346 -8.82 -23.93 -16.62
C THR A 346 -8.97 -22.57 -15.95
N CYS A 347 -7.88 -21.82 -15.91
CA CYS A 347 -7.87 -20.42 -15.49
C CYS A 347 -7.21 -19.61 -16.59
N LYS A 348 -7.70 -18.39 -16.78
CA LYS A 348 -7.15 -17.44 -17.74
C LYS A 348 -6.50 -16.28 -17.00
N LEU A 349 -5.41 -15.75 -17.56
CA LEU A 349 -4.79 -14.52 -17.13
C LEU A 349 -5.01 -13.47 -18.21
N HIS A 350 -5.61 -12.36 -17.80
CA HIS A 350 -6.02 -11.29 -18.69
C HIS A 350 -5.12 -10.08 -18.56
N PHE A 351 -5.01 -9.32 -19.63
CA PHE A 351 -4.32 -8.05 -19.71
C PHE A 351 -5.26 -6.98 -20.24
N SER A 352 -5.50 -5.94 -19.45
CA SER A 352 -6.30 -4.79 -19.85
C SER A 352 -5.44 -3.74 -20.53
N THR A 353 -5.64 -3.61 -21.84
CA THR A 353 -4.92 -2.60 -22.64
C THR A 353 -5.30 -1.19 -22.23
N TRP A 354 -6.57 -0.92 -21.94
CA TRP A 354 -7.04 0.41 -21.52
C TRP A 354 -6.42 0.84 -20.19
N ILE A 355 -6.42 -0.05 -19.19
CA ILE A 355 -5.77 0.23 -17.90
C ILE A 355 -4.27 0.48 -18.11
N MET A 356 -3.59 -0.35 -18.90
CA MET A 356 -2.17 -0.16 -19.16
C MET A 356 -1.88 1.15 -19.90
N THR A 357 -2.74 1.58 -20.84
CA THR A 357 -2.61 2.88 -21.50
C THR A 357 -2.64 4.02 -20.48
N VAL A 358 -3.56 3.98 -19.51
CA VAL A 358 -3.61 4.97 -18.42
C VAL A 358 -2.34 4.94 -17.58
N VAL A 359 -1.82 3.76 -17.25
CA VAL A 359 -0.55 3.58 -16.53
C VAL A 359 0.62 4.20 -17.31
N ILE A 360 0.72 3.94 -18.61
CA ILE A 360 1.78 4.47 -19.47
C ILE A 360 1.71 6.00 -19.56
N VAL A 361 0.53 6.57 -19.82
CA VAL A 361 0.34 8.03 -19.94
C VAL A 361 0.70 8.73 -18.64
N THR A 362 0.22 8.22 -17.51
CA THR A 362 0.53 8.81 -16.19
C THR A 362 2.00 8.66 -15.82
N ASN A 363 2.64 7.53 -16.15
CA ASN A 363 4.09 7.36 -15.98
C ASN A 363 4.87 8.33 -16.88
N ALA A 364 4.45 8.56 -18.13
CA ALA A 364 5.10 9.48 -19.05
C ALA A 364 5.07 10.93 -18.52
N ILE A 365 3.93 11.37 -17.98
CA ILE A 365 3.81 12.69 -17.30
C ILE A 365 4.82 12.80 -16.16
N LYS A 366 4.94 11.76 -15.32
CA LYS A 366 5.90 11.72 -14.21
C LYS A 366 7.34 11.85 -14.69
N VAL A 367 7.71 11.07 -15.72
CA VAL A 367 9.04 11.10 -16.32
C VAL A 367 9.34 12.49 -16.88
N ALA A 368 8.42 13.09 -17.63
CA ALA A 368 8.59 14.44 -18.18
C ALA A 368 8.85 15.48 -17.08
N VAL A 369 8.07 15.45 -15.99
CA VAL A 369 8.26 16.36 -14.85
C VAL A 369 9.60 16.12 -14.13
N MET A 370 9.97 14.86 -13.88
CA MET A 370 11.21 14.52 -13.18
C MET A 370 12.45 14.86 -14.00
N LEU A 371 12.43 14.62 -15.31
CA LEU A 371 13.50 15.00 -16.22
C LEU A 371 13.61 16.53 -16.30
N TRP A 372 12.49 17.24 -16.45
CA TRP A 372 12.46 18.69 -16.41
C TRP A 372 13.10 19.25 -15.14
N LEU A 373 12.76 18.69 -13.97
CA LEU A 373 13.31 19.11 -12.68
C LEU A 373 14.81 18.80 -12.58
N THR A 374 15.26 17.70 -13.18
CA THR A 374 16.68 17.29 -13.18
C THR A 374 17.53 18.24 -14.03
N PHE A 375 17.06 18.62 -15.22
CA PHE A 375 17.82 19.46 -16.16
C PHE A 375 17.79 20.96 -15.85
N ARG A 376 16.73 21.47 -15.21
CA ARG A 376 16.61 22.91 -14.89
C ARG A 376 17.49 23.39 -13.73
N HIS A 377 18.22 22.48 -13.06
CA HIS A 377 19.05 22.74 -11.88
C HIS A 377 18.42 23.74 -10.88
N PRO A 378 17.55 23.30 -9.97
CA PRO A 378 16.97 24.20 -9.00
C PRO A 378 18.04 24.93 -8.17
N PRO A 379 17.78 26.20 -7.78
CA PRO A 379 18.55 26.91 -6.75
C PRO A 379 18.64 26.10 -5.45
N GLU A 380 19.55 26.45 -4.53
CA GLU A 380 19.73 25.70 -3.29
C GLU A 380 18.42 25.60 -2.48
N LEU A 381 17.88 24.39 -2.40
CA LEU A 381 16.62 24.07 -1.74
C LEU A 381 16.87 23.72 -0.27
N LEU A 382 16.05 24.25 0.63
CA LEU A 382 16.11 23.94 2.06
C LEU A 382 15.18 22.75 2.37
N LEU A 383 15.69 21.54 2.16
CA LEU A 383 14.92 20.29 2.27
C LEU A 383 14.78 19.78 3.71
N THR A 384 15.68 20.18 4.60
CA THR A 384 15.73 19.72 6.00
C THR A 384 15.89 20.90 6.95
N ILE A 385 15.53 20.71 8.23
CA ILE A 385 15.79 21.72 9.26
C ILE A 385 17.29 22.03 9.37
N GLY A 386 18.17 21.04 9.16
CA GLY A 386 19.60 21.29 9.17
C GLY A 386 20.10 22.10 7.98
N ASP A 387 19.48 21.99 6.81
CA ASP A 387 19.77 22.91 5.69
C ASP A 387 19.45 24.36 6.08
N ALA A 388 18.33 24.57 6.78
CA ALA A 388 17.96 25.89 7.28
C ALA A 388 18.92 26.40 8.35
N ILE A 389 19.26 25.59 9.37
CA ILE A 389 20.25 25.99 10.40
C ILE A 389 21.58 26.35 9.74
N LYS A 390 22.08 25.52 8.81
CA LYS A 390 23.30 25.79 8.04
C LYS A 390 23.20 27.14 7.32
N SER A 391 22.09 27.37 6.61
CA SER A 391 21.88 28.59 5.84
C SER A 391 21.78 29.84 6.72
N PHE A 392 21.06 29.77 7.85
CA PHE A 392 20.86 30.90 8.75
C PHE A 392 22.09 31.21 9.61
N LEU A 393 22.89 30.21 9.99
CA LEU A 393 24.17 30.45 10.66
C LEU A 393 25.18 31.12 9.72
N ALA A 394 25.26 30.67 8.47
CA ALA A 394 26.18 31.25 7.49
C ALA A 394 25.73 32.62 6.98
N SER A 395 24.41 32.86 6.89
CA SER A 395 23.82 34.14 6.49
C SER A 395 22.59 34.44 7.36
N PRO A 396 22.77 35.18 8.47
CA PRO A 396 21.70 35.51 9.41
C PRO A 396 20.54 36.24 8.74
N ASP A 397 19.33 36.00 9.25
CA ASP A 397 18.10 36.55 8.66
C ASP A 397 17.73 37.90 9.27
N ALA A 398 17.74 38.96 8.46
CA ALA A 398 17.54 40.33 8.92
C ALA A 398 16.17 40.61 9.59
N HIS A 399 15.17 39.76 9.31
CA HIS A 399 13.79 39.96 9.76
C HIS A 399 13.41 39.16 11.00
N SER A 400 14.35 38.41 11.60
CA SER A 400 14.11 37.60 12.80
C SER A 400 15.03 37.98 13.97
N THR A 401 15.66 39.16 13.89
CA THR A 401 16.51 39.73 14.95
C THR A 401 15.70 40.00 16.22
N ASN A 402 16.38 40.03 17.36
CA ASN A 402 15.79 40.28 18.69
C ASN A 402 14.59 39.38 19.02
N SER A 403 14.59 38.13 18.56
CA SER A 403 13.47 37.19 18.71
C SER A 403 13.91 35.79 19.12
N CYS A 404 15.06 35.62 19.79
CA CYS A 404 15.73 34.33 20.00
C CYS A 404 14.88 33.24 20.70
N LEU A 405 13.88 33.65 21.49
CA LEU A 405 12.97 32.73 22.20
C LEU A 405 11.64 32.46 21.49
N VAL A 406 11.45 32.96 20.26
CA VAL A 406 10.19 32.85 19.55
C VAL A 406 9.83 31.39 19.21
N THR A 407 8.57 31.02 19.42
CA THR A 407 8.06 29.70 19.01
C THR A 407 7.32 29.76 17.69
N ALA A 408 7.12 28.60 17.06
CA ALA A 408 6.27 28.49 15.88
C ALA A 408 4.83 28.97 16.13
N GLU A 409 4.33 28.78 17.36
CA GLU A 409 2.97 29.17 17.74
C GLU A 409 2.84 30.69 17.87
N ASP A 410 3.86 31.36 18.40
CA ASP A 410 3.91 32.82 18.47
C ASP A 410 3.81 33.46 17.07
N VAL A 411 4.65 33.01 16.13
CA VAL A 411 4.66 33.51 14.75
C VAL A 411 3.33 33.21 14.04
N LYS A 412 2.73 32.04 14.28
CA LYS A 412 1.46 31.68 13.64
C LYS A 412 0.29 32.52 14.16
N ARG A 413 0.26 32.76 15.47
CA ARG A 413 -0.82 33.50 16.12
C ARG A 413 -0.81 34.98 15.73
N SER A 414 0.36 35.58 15.55
CA SER A 414 0.49 36.98 15.12
C SER A 414 -0.10 37.19 13.71
N VAL A 415 0.17 36.28 12.77
CA VAL A 415 -0.32 36.41 11.38
C VAL A 415 -1.79 36.03 11.23
N GLU A 416 -2.31 35.08 12.02
CA GLU A 416 -3.74 34.73 12.00
C GLU A 416 -4.64 35.80 12.68
N GLY A 417 -4.07 36.72 13.47
CA GLY A 417 -4.77 37.75 14.25
C GLY A 417 -5.20 39.02 13.50
N GLY A 418 -4.76 39.24 12.25
CA GLY A 418 -5.45 40.08 11.27
C GLY A 418 -5.61 41.60 11.51
N GLY A 419 -4.75 42.28 12.27
CA GLY A 419 -4.78 43.75 12.40
C GLY A 419 -3.56 44.45 11.77
N LYS A 420 -3.70 45.71 11.32
CA LYS A 420 -2.56 46.57 10.91
C LYS A 420 -1.52 46.76 12.03
N GLU A 421 -1.91 46.60 13.29
CA GLU A 421 -1.04 46.59 14.48
C GLU A 421 -0.30 45.25 14.68
N ALA A 422 -0.71 44.16 14.02
CA ALA A 422 -0.03 42.87 14.07
C ALA A 422 1.14 42.76 13.07
N LEU A 423 1.28 43.74 12.16
CA LEU A 423 2.43 43.89 11.27
C LEU A 423 3.68 44.42 11.99
N ASP A 424 3.54 44.92 13.23
CA ASP A 424 4.62 45.50 14.05
C ASP A 424 5.24 44.49 15.04
N GLY A 425 5.43 43.24 14.62
CA GLY A 425 6.34 42.35 15.34
C GLY A 425 5.96 42.04 16.79
N SER A 426 4.70 41.68 17.10
CA SER A 426 4.30 41.26 18.46
C SER A 426 5.10 40.06 19.03
N TRP A 427 5.91 39.40 18.20
CA TRP A 427 6.82 38.31 18.54
C TRP A 427 8.30 38.72 18.60
N THR A 428 8.60 39.97 18.29
CA THR A 428 9.92 40.61 18.39
C THR A 428 10.11 41.26 19.76
N GLY A 429 11.37 41.38 20.16
CA GLY A 429 11.78 42.00 21.41
C GLY A 429 12.09 41.01 22.53
N PRO A 430 12.65 41.51 23.65
CA PRO A 430 13.08 40.68 24.77
C PRO A 430 11.92 39.93 25.41
N ARG A 431 12.10 38.64 25.67
CA ARG A 431 11.09 37.78 26.31
C ARG A 431 11.65 37.08 27.54
N PRO A 432 10.88 36.98 28.64
CA PRO A 432 11.30 36.21 29.79
C PRO A 432 11.30 34.71 29.47
N TRP A 433 12.38 34.02 29.83
CA TRP A 433 12.47 32.59 29.64
C TRP A 433 11.57 31.84 30.63
N THR A 434 10.72 30.95 30.09
CA THR A 434 9.86 30.08 30.90
C THR A 434 10.17 28.60 30.61
N PRO A 435 10.79 27.86 31.56
CA PRO A 435 11.26 26.50 31.30
C PRO A 435 10.10 25.49 31.30
N VAL A 436 9.35 25.41 30.18
CA VAL A 436 8.22 24.49 30.03
C VAL A 436 8.57 23.35 29.08
N ARG A 437 8.65 22.12 29.59
CA ARG A 437 8.80 20.92 28.75
C ARG A 437 7.50 20.62 28.01
N ARG A 438 7.45 20.97 26.72
CA ARG A 438 6.30 20.74 25.85
C ARG A 438 6.19 19.27 25.43
N ARG A 439 5.00 18.88 24.94
CA ARG A 439 4.75 17.54 24.39
C ARG A 439 5.18 17.47 22.93
N TRP A 440 5.45 16.29 22.41
CA TRP A 440 5.83 16.11 21.00
C TRP A 440 4.72 16.58 20.06
N ALA A 441 3.45 16.39 20.46
CA ALA A 441 2.29 16.84 19.70
C ALA A 441 2.24 18.36 19.44
N THR A 442 2.89 19.18 20.28
CA THR A 442 2.93 20.65 20.15
C THR A 442 3.64 21.11 18.88
N ALA A 443 4.58 20.31 18.36
CA ALA A 443 5.31 20.66 17.14
C ALA A 443 4.48 20.56 15.85
N VAL A 444 3.38 19.80 15.90
CA VAL A 444 2.50 19.58 14.76
C VAL A 444 1.39 20.63 14.75
N SER A 445 1.08 21.19 13.59
CA SER A 445 0.05 22.22 13.48
C SER A 445 -1.35 21.70 13.87
N ARG A 446 -2.16 22.57 14.49
CA ARG A 446 -3.55 22.26 14.85
C ARG A 446 -4.39 21.84 13.64
N ARG A 447 -4.11 22.42 12.46
CA ARG A 447 -4.78 22.05 11.19
C ARG A 447 -4.50 20.59 10.80
N ARG A 448 -3.24 20.13 10.92
CA ARG A 448 -2.88 18.73 10.65
C ARG A 448 -3.51 17.77 11.66
N TRP A 449 -3.60 18.14 12.93
CA TRP A 449 -4.32 17.34 13.92
C TRP A 449 -5.82 17.22 13.59
N LYS A 450 -6.49 18.34 13.33
CA LYS A 450 -7.91 18.35 12.94
C LYS A 450 -8.17 17.55 11.67
N SER A 451 -7.34 17.71 10.64
CA SER A 451 -7.50 16.95 9.38
C SER A 451 -7.27 15.46 9.60
N SER A 452 -6.29 15.08 10.42
CA SER A 452 -6.03 13.68 10.76
C SER A 452 -7.23 13.08 11.49
N ILE A 453 -7.69 13.72 12.57
CA ILE A 453 -8.82 13.24 13.38
C ILE A 453 -10.06 13.10 12.50
N PHE A 454 -10.36 14.10 11.66
CA PHE A 454 -11.48 14.05 10.73
C PHE A 454 -11.37 12.86 9.76
N LEU A 455 -10.24 12.70 9.06
CA LEU A 455 -10.06 11.62 8.08
C LEU A 455 -10.12 10.23 8.71
N TYR A 456 -9.45 10.01 9.85
CA TYR A 456 -9.49 8.73 10.56
C TYR A 456 -10.89 8.41 11.07
N THR A 457 -11.62 9.40 11.61
CA THR A 457 -12.99 9.20 12.11
C THR A 457 -13.96 8.93 10.96
N ALA A 458 -13.87 9.71 9.87
CA ALA A 458 -14.72 9.53 8.70
C ALA A 458 -14.52 8.15 8.07
N LEU A 459 -13.27 7.71 7.90
CA LEU A 459 -12.98 6.38 7.34
C LEU A 459 -13.38 5.25 8.28
N LEU A 460 -13.22 5.40 9.60
CA LEU A 460 -13.74 4.43 10.56
C LEU A 460 -15.27 4.29 10.46
N ILE A 461 -16.00 5.41 10.41
CA ILE A 461 -17.46 5.39 10.24
C ILE A 461 -17.84 4.71 8.92
N THR A 462 -17.18 5.05 7.82
CA THR A 462 -17.43 4.42 6.51
C THR A 462 -17.14 2.93 6.53
N SER A 463 -16.02 2.49 7.14
CA SER A 463 -15.68 1.07 7.27
C SER A 463 -16.68 0.31 8.14
N LEU A 464 -17.15 0.90 9.25
CA LEU A 464 -18.17 0.29 10.11
C LEU A 464 -19.54 0.22 9.41
N ALA A 465 -19.93 1.27 8.68
CA ALA A 465 -21.16 1.28 7.90
C ALA A 465 -21.11 0.25 6.77
N PHE A 466 -19.98 0.16 6.06
CA PHE A 466 -19.77 -0.84 5.00
C PHE A 466 -19.78 -2.26 5.58
N LEU A 467 -19.10 -2.50 6.71
CA LEU A 467 -19.13 -3.79 7.40
C LEU A 467 -20.55 -4.16 7.85
N GLY A 468 -21.28 -3.22 8.45
CA GLY A 468 -22.66 -3.43 8.90
C GLY A 468 -23.59 -3.76 7.74
N ARG A 469 -23.49 -3.03 6.61
CA ARG A 469 -24.27 -3.33 5.40
C ARG A 469 -23.85 -4.64 4.75
N GLY A 470 -22.56 -4.92 4.66
CA GLY A 470 -22.05 -6.18 4.10
C GLY A 470 -22.54 -7.39 4.90
N ILE A 471 -22.49 -7.33 6.24
CA ILE A 471 -23.03 -8.38 7.10
C ILE A 471 -24.55 -8.48 6.95
N ALA A 472 -25.27 -7.36 6.83
CA ALA A 472 -26.72 -7.37 6.64
C ALA A 472 -27.13 -7.99 5.29
N ALA A 473 -26.35 -7.74 4.23
CA ALA A 473 -26.56 -8.28 2.89
C ALA A 473 -26.27 -9.79 2.78
N ILE A 474 -25.44 -10.35 3.68
CA ILE A 474 -25.21 -11.80 3.72
C ILE A 474 -26.49 -12.50 4.16
N VAL A 475 -27.01 -13.33 3.25
CA VAL A 475 -28.18 -14.18 3.48
C VAL A 475 -27.78 -15.37 4.35
N GLY A 476 -28.59 -15.68 5.37
CA GLY A 476 -28.35 -16.80 6.30
C GLY A 476 -27.77 -16.40 7.67
N PRO A 477 -27.24 -17.38 8.43
CA PRO A 477 -26.75 -17.16 9.79
C PRO A 477 -25.52 -16.25 9.82
N LYS A 478 -25.56 -15.23 10.68
CA LYS A 478 -24.50 -14.20 10.79
C LYS A 478 -23.53 -14.46 11.95
N SER A 479 -23.35 -15.73 12.33
CA SER A 479 -22.47 -16.09 13.45
C SER A 479 -21.00 -15.87 13.09
N PHE A 480 -20.15 -15.65 14.10
CA PHE A 480 -18.70 -15.46 13.89
C PHE A 480 -18.07 -16.60 13.10
N SER A 481 -18.45 -17.85 13.36
CA SER A 481 -17.94 -19.02 12.64
C SER A 481 -18.31 -18.99 11.15
N VAL A 482 -19.53 -18.57 10.81
CA VAL A 482 -19.94 -18.44 9.40
C VAL A 482 -19.14 -17.34 8.70
N LEU A 483 -18.97 -16.18 9.34
CA LEU A 483 -18.17 -15.07 8.79
C LEU A 483 -16.70 -15.45 8.60
N TRP A 484 -16.15 -16.28 9.48
CA TRP A 484 -14.79 -16.81 9.35
C TRP A 484 -14.68 -17.82 8.20
N ASN A 485 -15.68 -18.69 8.07
CA ASN A 485 -15.73 -19.73 7.03
C ASN A 485 -16.00 -19.19 5.62
N LEU A 486 -16.43 -17.93 5.47
CA LEU A 486 -16.43 -17.25 4.16
C LEU A 486 -15.01 -17.11 3.60
N GLY A 487 -14.00 -17.16 4.46
CA GLY A 487 -12.60 -17.08 4.07
C GLY A 487 -12.08 -15.65 3.94
N PHE A 488 -10.77 -15.54 4.05
CA PHE A 488 -10.05 -14.28 3.91
C PHE A 488 -9.68 -14.10 2.43
N GLY A 489 -10.32 -13.15 1.74
CA GLY A 489 -10.10 -12.92 0.31
C GLY A 489 -10.56 -14.04 -0.63
N ALA A 490 -11.45 -14.93 -0.18
CA ALA A 490 -12.01 -16.02 -0.98
C ALA A 490 -13.34 -15.59 -1.61
N ALA A 491 -13.52 -15.84 -2.91
CA ALA A 491 -14.76 -15.55 -3.60
C ALA A 491 -15.91 -16.42 -3.06
N SER A 492 -17.03 -15.80 -2.74
CA SER A 492 -18.25 -16.48 -2.33
C SER A 492 -19.47 -15.78 -2.92
N GLU A 493 -20.40 -16.56 -3.43
CA GLU A 493 -21.71 -16.19 -3.96
C GLU A 493 -22.55 -15.31 -3.02
N THR A 494 -22.39 -15.42 -1.70
CA THR A 494 -23.12 -14.58 -0.72
C THR A 494 -22.42 -13.28 -0.36
N ALA A 495 -21.19 -13.07 -0.86
CA ALA A 495 -20.35 -11.93 -0.51
C ALA A 495 -19.80 -11.22 -1.76
N LEU A 496 -20.63 -11.12 -2.81
CA LEU A 496 -20.35 -10.35 -4.03
C LEU A 496 -21.10 -9.01 -4.02
N ILE A 497 -20.55 -8.02 -4.72
CA ILE A 497 -21.12 -6.69 -4.90
C ILE A 497 -21.67 -6.58 -6.31
N THR A 498 -22.99 -6.53 -6.45
CA THR A 498 -23.64 -6.47 -7.75
C THR A 498 -23.62 -5.06 -8.36
N PHE A 499 -23.17 -4.95 -9.61
CA PHE A 499 -23.16 -3.70 -10.39
C PHE A 499 -24.04 -3.81 -11.64
N SER A 500 -25.35 -4.02 -11.45
CA SER A 500 -26.30 -4.32 -12.53
C SER A 500 -26.36 -3.26 -13.66
N TYR A 501 -26.05 -2.00 -13.37
CA TYR A 501 -26.08 -0.90 -14.33
C TYR A 501 -24.84 -0.79 -15.23
N LEU A 502 -23.78 -1.55 -14.96
CA LEU A 502 -22.53 -1.51 -15.75
C LEU A 502 -22.44 -2.61 -16.80
N ARG A 503 -23.46 -3.46 -16.91
CA ARG A 503 -23.42 -4.68 -17.71
C ARG A 503 -23.36 -4.40 -19.21
N GLY A 504 -22.41 -5.04 -19.91
CA GLY A 504 -22.40 -5.16 -21.37
C GLY A 504 -21.08 -4.82 -22.08
N ASP A 505 -20.16 -4.10 -21.44
CA ASP A 505 -18.79 -3.84 -21.96
C ASP A 505 -17.77 -4.38 -20.93
N PRO A 506 -17.22 -5.60 -21.16
CA PRO A 506 -16.26 -6.25 -20.29
C PRO A 506 -15.09 -5.37 -19.85
N ALA A 507 -14.58 -4.53 -20.76
CA ALA A 507 -13.46 -3.65 -20.48
C ALA A 507 -13.85 -2.48 -19.55
N ARG A 508 -15.03 -1.90 -19.74
CA ARG A 508 -15.58 -0.86 -18.83
C ARG A 508 -15.93 -1.43 -17.47
N GLU A 509 -16.55 -2.61 -17.42
CA GLU A 509 -16.85 -3.32 -16.17
C GLU A 509 -15.56 -3.52 -15.36
N MET A 510 -14.50 -4.03 -16.01
CA MET A 510 -13.20 -4.24 -15.37
C MET A 510 -12.61 -2.95 -14.78
N ILE A 511 -12.70 -1.82 -15.48
CA ILE A 511 -12.20 -0.53 -14.96
C ILE A 511 -12.96 -0.11 -13.70
N TRP A 512 -14.29 -0.18 -13.72
CA TRP A 512 -15.10 0.21 -12.56
C TRP A 512 -14.87 -0.69 -11.35
N VAL A 513 -14.86 -2.01 -11.58
CA VAL A 513 -14.57 -3.01 -10.55
C VAL A 513 -13.18 -2.79 -9.97
N ALA A 514 -12.18 -2.52 -10.82
CA ALA A 514 -10.83 -2.18 -10.38
C ALA A 514 -10.78 -0.92 -9.50
N ILE A 515 -11.48 0.15 -9.89
CA ILE A 515 -11.56 1.38 -9.08
C ILE A 515 -12.19 1.06 -7.72
N CYS A 516 -13.34 0.39 -7.69
CA CYS A 516 -14.05 0.06 -6.46
C CYS A 516 -13.20 -0.80 -5.52
N ALA A 517 -12.53 -1.83 -6.04
CA ALA A 517 -11.68 -2.71 -5.25
C ALA A 517 -10.42 -2.02 -4.69
N ASN A 518 -9.94 -0.95 -5.33
CA ASN A 518 -8.70 -0.25 -4.95
C ASN A 518 -8.91 1.12 -4.24
N ILE A 519 -10.14 1.64 -4.18
CA ILE A 519 -10.46 2.86 -3.41
C ILE A 519 -10.00 2.77 -1.95
N PRO A 520 -10.24 1.67 -1.20
CA PRO A 520 -9.80 1.57 0.20
C PRO A 520 -8.28 1.74 0.36
N GLN A 521 -7.48 1.18 -0.55
CA GLN A 521 -6.02 1.24 -0.59
C GLN A 521 -5.55 2.66 -0.91
N LEU A 522 -6.23 3.37 -1.83
CA LEU A 522 -5.97 4.78 -2.10
C LEU A 522 -6.25 5.64 -0.86
N LEU A 523 -7.40 5.45 -0.21
CA LEU A 523 -7.77 6.18 1.01
C LEU A 523 -6.78 5.92 2.14
N PHE A 524 -6.33 4.68 2.31
CA PHE A 524 -5.29 4.34 3.27
C PHE A 524 -3.94 4.97 2.91
N SER A 525 -3.59 5.08 1.63
CA SER A 525 -2.36 5.78 1.19
C SER A 525 -2.35 7.24 1.64
N PHE A 526 -3.50 7.94 1.59
CA PHE A 526 -3.64 9.29 2.13
C PHE A 526 -3.51 9.33 3.66
N LEU A 527 -4.12 8.37 4.37
CA LEU A 527 -3.96 8.24 5.83
C LEU A 527 -2.50 8.00 6.21
N TYR A 528 -1.80 7.13 5.48
CA TYR A 528 -0.39 6.82 5.69
C TYR A 528 0.50 8.05 5.45
N PHE A 529 0.22 8.85 4.42
CA PHE A 529 0.91 10.11 4.20
C PHE A 529 0.73 11.08 5.38
N GLN A 530 -0.51 11.24 5.85
CA GLN A 530 -0.82 12.08 7.01
C GLN A 530 -0.13 11.55 8.27
N TYR A 531 -0.16 10.24 8.48
CA TYR A 531 0.49 9.54 9.58
C TYR A 531 2.00 9.79 9.59
N ASN A 532 2.66 9.63 8.43
CA ASN A 532 4.08 9.95 8.28
C ASN A 532 4.36 11.43 8.55
N ALA A 533 3.51 12.35 8.10
CA ALA A 533 3.68 13.77 8.37
C ALA A 533 3.62 14.10 9.87
N LEU A 534 2.77 13.41 10.65
CA LEU A 534 2.71 13.55 12.12
C LEU A 534 4.02 13.08 12.77
N PHE A 535 4.49 11.87 12.43
CA PHE A 535 5.74 11.32 12.97
C PHE A 535 6.96 12.15 12.58
N THR A 536 7.04 12.58 11.32
CA THR A 536 8.13 13.44 10.84
C THR A 536 8.18 14.75 11.63
N GLY A 537 7.03 15.39 11.86
CA GLY A 537 6.99 16.61 12.68
C GLY A 537 7.40 16.39 14.14
N MET A 538 6.87 15.34 14.78
CA MET A 538 7.20 15.01 16.18
C MET A 538 8.68 14.63 16.35
N LEU A 539 9.24 13.85 15.44
CA LEU A 539 10.63 13.41 15.49
C LEU A 539 11.61 14.54 15.14
N ALA A 540 11.24 15.42 14.21
CA ALA A 540 12.00 16.63 13.92
C ALA A 540 12.08 17.55 15.15
N ALA A 541 10.97 17.73 15.86
CA ALA A 541 10.96 18.51 17.11
C ALA A 541 11.73 17.85 18.24
N ARG A 542 11.70 16.52 18.35
CA ARG A 542 12.55 15.79 19.28
C ARG A 542 14.03 16.02 18.97
N GLU A 543 14.43 15.96 17.70
CA GLU A 543 15.83 16.25 17.31
C GLU A 543 16.20 17.71 17.60
N TRP A 544 15.33 18.66 17.24
CA TRP A 544 15.50 20.07 17.56
C TRP A 544 15.76 20.27 19.07
N SER A 545 14.87 19.75 19.91
CA SER A 545 15.01 19.85 21.36
C SER A 545 16.29 19.20 21.90
N THR A 546 16.85 18.16 21.26
CA THR A 546 18.13 17.58 21.72
C THR A 546 19.32 18.52 21.61
N PHE A 547 19.27 19.53 20.73
CA PHE A 547 20.32 20.55 20.66
C PHE A 547 20.38 21.44 21.90
N GLY A 548 19.32 21.53 22.70
CA GLY A 548 19.35 22.25 23.98
C GLY A 548 20.04 21.51 25.13
N ARG A 549 20.64 20.33 24.88
CA ARG A 549 21.32 19.52 25.92
C ARG A 549 22.64 18.92 25.48
N LYS A 550 22.81 18.64 24.19
CA LYS A 550 24.02 17.98 23.67
C LYS A 550 24.43 18.58 22.33
N ARG A 551 25.73 18.89 22.20
CA ARG A 551 26.39 19.24 20.93
C ARG A 551 26.23 18.13 19.90
N ARG A 552 25.79 18.50 18.70
CA ARG A 552 25.62 17.57 17.56
C ARG A 552 25.81 18.30 16.24
N GLY A 553 26.29 17.61 15.23
CA GLY A 553 26.24 18.10 13.85
C GLY A 553 24.81 18.14 13.29
N VAL A 554 24.49 19.15 12.49
CA VAL A 554 23.20 19.27 11.79
C VAL A 554 23.06 18.26 10.66
N ARG A 555 21.83 17.82 10.37
CA ARG A 555 21.54 16.90 9.25
C ARG A 555 21.20 17.68 7.99
N VAL A 556 22.02 17.57 6.95
CA VAL A 556 21.88 18.32 5.70
C VAL A 556 21.53 17.40 4.52
N SER A 557 20.94 17.98 3.47
CA SER A 557 20.48 17.27 2.28
C SER A 557 21.50 17.22 1.13
N CYS A 558 22.50 18.09 1.14
CA CYS A 558 23.61 18.11 0.20
C CYS A 558 24.85 18.77 0.79
N ASN A 559 25.98 18.61 0.09
CA ASN A 559 27.25 19.30 0.39
C ASN A 559 27.68 19.12 1.85
N LEU A 560 27.81 17.86 2.29
CA LEU A 560 28.29 17.52 3.63
C LEU A 560 29.68 18.11 3.86
N GLN A 561 29.80 18.90 4.91
CA GLN A 561 31.04 19.57 5.32
C GLN A 561 31.27 19.37 6.82
N GLY A 562 32.53 19.28 7.23
CA GLY A 562 32.92 19.21 8.64
C GLY A 562 32.29 18.04 9.40
N LYS A 563 31.59 18.34 10.50
CA LYS A 563 30.93 17.39 11.40
C LYS A 563 29.44 17.20 11.12
N GLN A 564 28.94 17.72 9.99
CA GLN A 564 27.55 17.54 9.57
C GLN A 564 27.21 16.06 9.34
N ARG A 565 25.94 15.73 9.52
CA ARG A 565 25.40 14.37 9.35
C ARG A 565 24.56 14.30 8.07
N GLU A 566 24.53 13.13 7.46
CA GLU A 566 23.64 12.91 6.31
C GLU A 566 22.18 12.80 6.76
N ARG A 567 21.26 13.25 5.90
CA ARG A 567 19.83 12.97 6.06
C ARG A 567 19.56 11.45 6.06
N TYR A 568 18.42 11.04 6.63
CA TYR A 568 17.94 9.67 6.43
C TYR A 568 17.41 9.51 5.02
N PHE A 569 17.69 8.36 4.39
CA PHE A 569 17.10 8.02 3.09
C PHE A 569 15.56 7.99 3.14
N LEU A 570 14.97 7.53 4.26
CA LEU A 570 13.51 7.43 4.47
C LEU A 570 12.88 8.64 5.20
N GLN A 571 13.54 9.80 5.26
CA GLN A 571 13.16 10.99 6.08
C GLN A 571 13.15 10.75 7.60
N LEU A 572 12.65 9.60 8.05
CA LEU A 572 12.57 9.14 9.43
C LEU A 572 13.76 8.23 9.81
N PRO A 573 14.17 8.20 11.08
CA PRO A 573 15.11 7.19 11.59
C PRO A 573 14.54 5.77 11.41
N TYR A 574 15.38 4.80 11.02
CA TYR A 574 14.95 3.42 10.70
C TYR A 574 14.16 2.72 11.82
N ARG A 575 14.48 2.99 13.09
CA ARG A 575 13.72 2.47 14.26
C ARG A 575 12.24 2.86 14.27
N TRP A 576 11.86 3.94 13.58
CA TRP A 576 10.49 4.37 13.41
C TRP A 576 10.01 4.08 11.98
N GLY A 577 10.84 4.33 10.97
CA GLY A 577 10.48 4.11 9.57
C GLY A 577 10.16 2.65 9.24
N LEU A 578 10.93 1.69 9.75
CA LEU A 578 10.74 0.26 9.42
C LEU A 578 9.44 -0.32 10.00
N PRO A 579 9.10 -0.13 11.29
CA PRO A 579 7.80 -0.57 11.82
C PRO A 579 6.61 0.06 11.08
N LEU A 580 6.71 1.34 10.72
CA LEU A 580 5.64 2.03 9.99
C LEU A 580 5.47 1.49 8.58
N LEU A 581 6.58 1.21 7.90
CA LEU A 581 6.56 0.58 6.59
C LEU A 581 5.93 -0.81 6.67
N PHE A 582 6.33 -1.63 7.65
CA PHE A 582 5.79 -2.97 7.87
C PHE A 582 4.27 -2.93 8.11
N MET A 583 3.81 -2.08 9.03
CA MET A 583 2.38 -1.93 9.30
C MET A 583 1.60 -1.43 8.08
N SER A 584 2.19 -0.52 7.30
CA SER A 584 1.59 -0.05 6.05
C SER A 584 1.44 -1.15 5.01
N ILE A 585 2.47 -2.00 4.84
CA ILE A 585 2.42 -3.17 3.94
C ILE A 585 1.34 -4.14 4.41
N LEU A 586 1.30 -4.42 5.71
CA LEU A 586 0.31 -5.33 6.31
C LEU A 586 -1.12 -4.83 6.08
N VAL A 587 -1.39 -3.55 6.32
CA VAL A 587 -2.73 -2.96 6.11
C VAL A 587 -3.10 -2.91 4.62
N HIS A 588 -2.18 -2.58 3.72
CA HIS A 588 -2.44 -2.66 2.28
C HIS A 588 -2.81 -4.08 1.83
N TRP A 589 -2.12 -5.10 2.36
CA TRP A 589 -2.47 -6.49 2.10
C TRP A 589 -3.86 -6.84 2.66
N MET A 590 -4.18 -6.49 3.90
CA MET A 590 -5.51 -6.76 4.46
C MET A 590 -6.63 -6.03 3.69
N LEU A 591 -6.37 -4.81 3.21
CA LEU A 591 -7.31 -4.07 2.36
C LEU A 591 -7.57 -4.77 1.04
N SER A 592 -6.55 -5.36 0.40
CA SER A 592 -6.73 -6.13 -0.83
C SER A 592 -7.51 -7.43 -0.62
N GLN A 593 -7.63 -7.90 0.63
CA GLN A 593 -8.51 -9.03 0.98
C GLN A 593 -9.89 -8.57 1.48
N SER A 594 -10.07 -7.28 1.77
CA SER A 594 -11.33 -6.70 2.26
C SER A 594 -12.33 -6.47 1.15
N ILE A 595 -11.88 -5.91 0.02
CA ILE A 595 -12.62 -5.80 -1.22
C ILE A 595 -11.67 -6.23 -2.34
N PHE A 596 -12.04 -7.25 -3.11
CA PHE A 596 -11.17 -7.87 -4.11
C PHE A 596 -11.93 -8.13 -5.40
N ILE A 597 -11.21 -8.20 -6.52
CA ILE A 597 -11.79 -8.45 -7.83
C ILE A 597 -12.11 -9.94 -7.97
N VAL A 598 -13.30 -10.23 -8.49
CA VAL A 598 -13.74 -11.56 -8.88
C VAL A 598 -14.13 -11.51 -10.36
N SER A 599 -13.39 -12.23 -11.20
CA SER A 599 -13.65 -12.33 -12.63
C SER A 599 -13.91 -13.77 -13.00
N VAL A 600 -14.97 -14.01 -13.76
CA VAL A 600 -15.43 -15.34 -14.14
C VAL A 600 -15.71 -15.36 -15.64
N VAL A 601 -15.19 -16.38 -16.31
CA VAL A 601 -15.62 -16.76 -17.66
C VAL A 601 -16.63 -17.87 -17.48
N SER A 602 -17.88 -17.62 -17.83
CA SER A 602 -18.94 -18.61 -17.86
C SER A 602 -18.96 -19.26 -19.23
N ILE A 603 -18.77 -20.58 -19.29
CA ILE A 603 -18.94 -21.36 -20.52
C ILE A 603 -20.32 -21.99 -20.46
N ASP A 604 -21.18 -21.59 -21.40
CA ASP A 604 -22.50 -22.20 -21.60
C ASP A 604 -22.65 -22.75 -23.03
N SER A 605 -23.83 -23.32 -23.31
CA SER A 605 -24.13 -23.96 -24.59
C SER A 605 -24.30 -22.95 -25.75
N TYR A 606 -24.42 -21.66 -25.44
CA TYR A 606 -24.71 -20.55 -26.35
C TYR A 606 -23.49 -19.65 -26.60
N GLY A 607 -22.46 -19.70 -25.75
CA GLY A 607 -21.18 -19.02 -25.90
C GLY A 607 -20.39 -18.87 -24.61
N ASP A 608 -19.24 -18.21 -24.71
CA ASP A 608 -18.47 -17.78 -23.55
C ASP A 608 -18.96 -16.38 -23.13
N ASP A 609 -19.41 -16.23 -21.89
CA ASP A 609 -19.71 -14.93 -21.27
C ASP A 609 -18.63 -14.57 -20.24
N PHE A 610 -18.22 -13.31 -20.20
CA PHE A 610 -17.25 -12.80 -19.23
C PHE A 610 -17.88 -11.71 -18.39
N PHE A 611 -17.79 -11.85 -17.07
CA PHE A 611 -18.21 -10.80 -16.15
C PHE A 611 -17.17 -10.58 -15.05
N SER A 612 -17.15 -9.36 -14.52
CA SER A 612 -16.32 -8.99 -13.38
C SER A 612 -17.11 -8.26 -12.31
N THR A 613 -16.81 -8.56 -11.05
CA THR A 613 -17.47 -7.99 -9.87
C THR A 613 -16.46 -7.87 -8.71
N CYS A 614 -16.87 -7.24 -7.61
CA CYS A 614 -16.08 -7.21 -6.38
C CYS A 614 -16.63 -8.24 -5.39
N GLY A 615 -15.74 -9.03 -4.77
CA GLY A 615 -16.03 -9.74 -3.52
C GLY A 615 -15.68 -8.87 -2.31
N PHE A 616 -16.30 -9.13 -1.16
CA PHE A 616 -15.90 -8.52 0.11
C PHE A 616 -15.72 -9.56 1.22
N SER A 617 -14.81 -9.30 2.17
CA SER A 617 -14.57 -10.17 3.33
C SER A 617 -14.80 -9.41 4.65
N PRO A 618 -15.86 -9.72 5.42
CA PRO A 618 -16.12 -9.11 6.71
C PRO A 618 -14.94 -9.23 7.69
N MET A 619 -14.28 -10.40 7.72
CA MET A 619 -13.14 -10.63 8.61
C MET A 619 -11.92 -9.79 8.25
N ALA A 620 -11.63 -9.61 6.95
CA ALA A 620 -10.55 -8.72 6.52
C ALA A 620 -10.82 -7.27 6.92
N ILE A 621 -12.07 -6.80 6.79
CA ILE A 621 -12.47 -5.46 7.21
C ILE A 621 -12.28 -5.28 8.73
N ILE A 622 -12.67 -6.27 9.54
CA ILE A 622 -12.45 -6.25 11.00
C ILE A 622 -10.94 -6.16 11.32
N CYS A 623 -10.11 -6.98 10.66
CA CYS A 623 -8.66 -6.93 10.85
C CYS A 623 -8.05 -5.56 10.48
N VAL A 624 -8.52 -4.93 9.40
CA VAL A 624 -8.11 -3.56 9.03
C VAL A 624 -8.48 -2.55 10.11
N ILE A 625 -9.69 -2.63 10.67
CA ILE A 625 -10.14 -1.73 11.75
C ILE A 625 -9.25 -1.90 13.00
N LEU A 626 -8.95 -3.13 13.39
CA LEU A 626 -8.08 -3.43 14.53
C LEU A 626 -6.65 -2.92 14.31
N ALA A 627 -6.07 -3.20 13.14
CA ALA A 627 -4.73 -2.70 12.81
C ALA A 627 -4.67 -1.17 12.77
N SER A 628 -5.71 -0.52 12.25
CA SER A 628 -5.84 0.94 12.24
C SER A 628 -5.91 1.52 13.65
N PHE A 629 -6.62 0.86 14.57
CA PHE A 629 -6.66 1.27 15.98
C PHE A 629 -5.29 1.21 16.66
N VAL A 630 -4.50 0.17 16.37
CA VAL A 630 -3.11 0.04 16.86
C VAL A 630 -2.25 1.19 16.32
N MET A 631 -2.35 1.51 15.03
CA MET A 631 -1.62 2.63 14.42
C MET A 631 -2.01 3.97 15.06
N VAL A 632 -3.30 4.27 15.21
CA VAL A 632 -3.78 5.51 15.84
C VAL A 632 -3.29 5.61 17.29
N SER A 633 -3.35 4.51 18.04
CA SER A 633 -2.85 4.46 19.42
C SER A 633 -1.36 4.81 19.50
N ALA A 634 -0.53 4.33 18.57
CA ALA A 634 0.88 4.66 18.52
C ALA A 634 1.14 6.16 18.34
N VAL A 635 0.38 6.85 17.47
CA VAL A 635 0.46 8.31 17.29
C VAL A 635 0.07 9.05 18.57
N VAL A 636 -1.02 8.63 19.20
CA VAL A 636 -1.54 9.28 20.41
C VAL A 636 -0.55 9.13 21.57
N LEU A 637 -0.08 7.90 21.81
CA LEU A 637 0.90 7.60 22.87
C LEU A 637 2.22 8.36 22.68
N THR A 638 2.73 8.42 21.44
CA THR A 638 3.95 9.20 21.14
C THR A 638 3.72 10.70 21.24
N GLY A 639 2.55 11.20 20.84
CA GLY A 639 2.17 12.59 20.97
C GLY A 639 2.10 13.09 22.42
N PHE A 640 1.78 12.21 23.38
CA PHE A 640 1.76 12.51 24.82
C PHE A 640 3.15 12.57 25.47
N GLN A 641 4.19 12.05 24.82
CA GLN A 641 5.56 12.10 25.35
C GLN A 641 6.05 13.55 25.43
N ARG A 642 6.86 13.85 26.46
CA ARG A 642 7.49 15.17 26.65
C ARG A 642 8.80 15.28 25.86
N LEU A 643 9.10 16.48 25.39
CA LEU A 643 10.36 16.79 24.72
C LEU A 643 11.53 16.69 25.73
N PRO A 644 12.75 16.34 25.26
CA PRO A 644 13.93 16.21 26.11
C PRO A 644 14.32 17.47 26.90
N THR A 645 14.09 18.65 26.33
CA THR A 645 14.51 19.96 26.86
C THR A 645 13.36 20.97 26.83
N THR A 646 13.62 22.15 27.37
CA THR A 646 12.72 23.32 27.39
C THR A 646 12.90 24.26 26.21
N MET A 647 13.85 23.97 25.30
CA MET A 647 14.14 24.74 24.08
C MET A 647 12.86 25.11 23.31
N PRO A 648 12.74 26.36 22.79
CA PRO A 648 11.57 26.80 22.02
C PRO A 648 11.22 25.84 20.89
N VAL A 649 9.92 25.53 20.74
CA VAL A 649 9.44 24.62 19.69
C VAL A 649 9.19 25.41 18.41
N VAL A 650 10.08 25.26 17.43
CA VAL A 650 10.03 25.96 16.14
C VAL A 650 9.28 25.19 15.04
N GLY A 651 9.11 23.88 15.21
CA GLY A 651 8.45 23.01 14.22
C GLY A 651 9.06 23.15 12.82
N SER A 652 8.23 23.44 11.82
CA SER A 652 8.65 23.72 10.44
C SER A 652 8.78 25.22 10.12
N CYS A 653 8.56 26.12 11.08
CA CYS A 653 8.47 27.56 10.82
C CYS A 653 9.85 28.16 10.49
N SER A 654 10.05 28.62 9.26
CA SER A 654 11.31 29.23 8.81
C SER A 654 11.76 30.38 9.70
N LEU A 655 10.84 31.23 10.13
CA LEU A 655 11.14 32.42 10.90
C LEU A 655 11.57 32.10 12.33
N ALA A 656 10.91 31.12 12.97
CA ALA A 656 11.32 30.67 14.30
C ALA A 656 12.65 29.89 14.28
N ILE A 657 12.93 29.15 13.19
CA ILE A 657 14.23 28.51 13.00
C ILE A 657 15.32 29.58 12.85
N ALA A 658 15.07 30.61 12.02
CA ALA A 658 16.00 31.70 11.78
C ALA A 658 16.33 32.48 13.06
N ALA A 659 15.30 32.78 13.86
CA ALA A 659 15.45 33.50 15.12
C ALA A 659 16.41 32.79 16.11
N ALA A 660 16.39 31.45 16.14
CA ALA A 660 17.26 30.66 17.00
C ALA A 660 18.71 30.52 16.48
N CYS A 661 18.99 30.98 15.26
CA CYS A 661 20.30 30.90 14.62
C CYS A 661 21.08 32.23 14.67
N HIS A 662 20.52 33.28 15.28
CA HIS A 662 21.23 34.54 15.46
C HIS A 662 22.41 34.38 16.42
N HIS A 663 23.42 35.21 16.19
CA HIS A 663 24.43 35.55 17.17
C HIS A 663 24.06 36.90 17.80
N ASP A 664 24.58 37.18 18.98
CA ASP A 664 24.26 38.38 19.77
C ASP A 664 24.54 39.71 19.04
N GLU A 665 25.56 39.75 18.18
CA GLU A 665 25.90 40.91 17.35
C GLU A 665 25.36 40.82 15.90
N GLY A 666 24.53 39.82 15.60
CA GLY A 666 24.08 39.54 14.22
C GLY A 666 25.20 39.09 13.29
N ILE A 667 26.35 38.72 13.85
CA ILE A 667 27.54 38.29 13.09
C ILE A 667 27.27 36.91 12.47
N PRO A 668 27.58 36.74 11.17
CA PRO A 668 27.56 35.42 10.52
C PRO A 668 28.52 34.43 11.19
N GLN A 669 28.05 33.19 11.42
CA GLN A 669 28.82 32.09 12.01
C GLN A 669 29.02 30.94 11.00
N PRO A 670 29.79 31.13 9.90
CA PRO A 670 29.96 30.11 8.86
C PRO A 670 30.68 28.84 9.38
N ASP A 671 31.55 28.98 10.38
CA ASP A 671 32.25 27.84 10.99
C ASP A 671 31.31 26.98 11.85
N ALA A 672 30.40 27.62 12.59
CA ALA A 672 29.36 26.92 13.35
C ALA A 672 28.42 26.13 12.43
N ALA A 673 28.18 26.62 11.21
CA ALA A 673 27.34 25.95 10.22
C ALA A 673 27.86 24.55 9.83
N VAL A 674 29.16 24.28 9.97
CA VAL A 674 29.80 22.99 9.64
C VAL A 674 30.31 22.21 10.85
N ALA A 675 30.21 22.77 12.06
CA ALA A 675 30.66 22.18 13.31
C ALA A 675 29.55 21.40 14.05
N GLU A 676 29.86 20.91 15.25
CA GLU A 676 28.85 20.45 16.19
C GLU A 676 28.32 21.64 17.00
N VAL A 677 27.01 21.89 16.91
CA VAL A 677 26.36 23.03 17.57
C VAL A 677 25.51 22.58 18.74
N MET A 678 25.34 23.47 19.71
CA MET A 678 24.40 23.37 20.82
C MET A 678 23.62 24.68 20.90
N TRP A 679 22.36 24.61 21.35
CA TRP A 679 21.55 25.79 21.60
C TRP A 679 21.56 26.12 23.09
N GLY A 680 21.76 27.39 23.41
CA GLY A 680 21.77 27.89 24.78
C GLY A 680 22.10 29.38 24.81
N VAL A 681 22.40 29.89 25.99
CA VAL A 681 22.81 31.28 26.20
C VAL A 681 24.20 31.47 25.60
N THR A 682 24.32 32.36 24.61
CA THR A 682 25.60 32.79 24.03
C THR A 682 26.12 34.06 24.72
N ARG A 683 25.21 34.87 25.25
CA ARG A 683 25.50 36.07 26.04
C ARG A 683 24.53 36.16 27.20
N GLY A 684 25.03 36.22 28.43
CA GLY A 684 24.21 36.42 29.62
C GLY A 684 23.49 37.78 29.61
N PRO A 685 22.38 37.93 30.37
CA PRO A 685 21.77 39.24 30.60
C PRO A 685 22.74 40.13 31.37
N ASP A 686 22.90 41.37 30.91
CA ASP A 686 23.76 42.35 31.57
C ASP A 686 22.90 43.23 32.49
N GLN A 687 23.15 43.15 33.80
CA GLN A 687 22.42 43.92 34.81
C GLN A 687 22.87 45.38 34.88
N GLU A 688 24.06 45.72 34.39
CA GLU A 688 24.58 47.09 34.42
C GLU A 688 24.10 47.91 33.20
N GLU A 689 23.97 47.28 32.03
CA GLU A 689 23.54 47.93 30.78
C GLU A 689 22.03 47.79 30.47
N ASP A 690 21.25 47.13 31.34
CA ASP A 690 19.83 46.74 31.11
C ASP A 690 19.64 46.02 29.74
N ARG A 691 20.68 45.29 29.31
CA ARG A 691 20.72 44.67 27.98
C ARG A 691 20.33 43.21 28.11
N PRO A 692 19.29 42.75 27.38
CA PRO A 692 18.83 41.36 27.46
C PRO A 692 19.94 40.38 27.07
N GLY A 693 19.84 39.16 27.58
CA GLY A 693 20.71 38.07 27.14
C GLY A 693 20.37 37.62 25.72
N HIS A 694 21.20 36.76 25.13
CA HIS A 694 20.93 36.16 23.82
C HIS A 694 21.02 34.64 23.88
N CYS A 695 20.07 33.95 23.25
CA CYS A 695 20.07 32.50 23.09
C CYS A 695 20.23 32.13 21.62
N GLY A 696 21.15 31.25 21.28
CA GLY A 696 21.40 30.90 19.88
C GLY A 696 22.10 29.57 19.72
N PHE A 697 22.17 29.10 18.48
CA PHE A 697 23.09 28.03 18.12
C PHE A 697 24.53 28.57 18.07
N SER A 698 25.44 27.88 18.74
CA SER A 698 26.87 28.15 18.67
C SER A 698 27.70 26.87 18.68
N SER A 699 28.88 26.94 18.05
CA SER A 699 29.95 25.93 18.18
C SER A 699 30.74 26.08 19.48
N ASP A 700 30.69 27.26 20.11
CA ASP A 700 31.38 27.59 21.34
C ASP A 700 30.53 27.25 22.57
N GLY A 701 31.09 27.41 23.77
CA GLY A 701 30.42 27.19 25.05
C GLY A 701 29.07 27.92 25.13
N VAL A 702 28.00 27.20 25.50
CA VAL A 702 26.68 27.80 25.75
C VAL A 702 26.14 27.30 27.09
N GLU A 703 25.43 28.18 27.80
CA GLU A 703 24.85 27.89 29.11
C GLU A 703 23.33 27.63 29.01
N GLU A 704 22.72 27.11 30.07
CA GLU A 704 21.26 26.95 30.14
C GLU A 704 20.59 28.30 30.46
N PRO A 705 19.48 28.67 29.79
CA PRO A 705 18.81 29.95 30.07
C PRO A 705 18.17 29.97 31.46
N GLU A 706 18.34 31.10 32.15
CA GLU A 706 17.85 31.35 33.49
C GLU A 706 16.34 31.64 33.50
N ALA A 707 15.60 31.05 34.43
CA ALA A 707 14.16 31.24 34.52
C ALA A 707 13.82 32.69 34.90
N GLY A 708 12.95 33.33 34.11
CA GLY A 708 12.52 34.72 34.33
C GLY A 708 13.44 35.77 33.71
N ALA A 709 14.69 35.44 33.36
CA ALA A 709 15.59 36.36 32.66
C ALA A 709 15.09 36.65 31.23
N ALA A 710 15.29 37.89 30.77
CA ALA A 710 14.87 38.35 29.45
C ALA A 710 15.96 38.09 28.40
N TYR A 711 15.56 37.47 27.28
CA TYR A 711 16.44 37.23 26.14
C TYR A 711 15.83 37.79 24.85
N ALA A 712 16.66 38.40 24.00
CA ALA A 712 16.27 39.01 22.73
C ALA A 712 17.13 38.46 21.60
#